data_AF-A0A2V2SBK8-F1
#
_entry.id   AF-A0A2V2SBK8-F1
#
_cell.length_a   1.000
_cell.length_b   1.000
_cell.length_c   1.000
_cell.angle_alpha   90.00
_cell.angle_beta   90.00
_cell.angle_gamma   90.00
#
_symmetry.space_group_name_H-M   'P 1'
#
loop_
_entity.id
_entity.type
_entity.pdbx_description
1 polymer ?
#
loop_
_entity_poly.entity_id
_entity_poly.type
_entity_poly.pdbx_seq_one_letter_code
_entity_poly.pdbx_strand_id
1 'polypeptide(L)'
;MTFRLQAALTGTMLAGLQYASATTTITNTRPEIAWMASLWEADSIQISPLADAQYPQYGTSYWQYIFPHNNISSDGDIHNDMGLDSSGTGSTNNNAGESPIIAEVINATSSQLSYLGSESGHLEKTRGIFRFYTEHPAERHFELHPVTETYMNNAGSWVLDVNYRPNITTVPEGSSHATSTYQDLLNGTETMTAQVMADNTNVVLTYPSPSVNYVQYDGVALSGLLSDSVSLYFWFQPNLVPTATVRCRLLTNTPAATAATGLTTNMAVTVNALTRTDMLIVSNQVAALSANQSSTFMRPVEFITLSVTGPSGVPYLYVTPSGGISSTGLVGGPFTPSGQAFTLNNIGSSSLTWTATNAANWLSITPTAGTLAAGATTNVVATFNANASNLSSNSYSDVIAFANTSNGNGNLNVPVSLVVTGAPLQRIQTVFMILMENHNWSSILGSSSAPYINNTVLPMASHAEQYYNPPGLHPSLPNYLWLEAGTNFGITSDLLPASAHQNTTNHFVSLLARAGISWRSYQEDICGCNCPLSNTNLYVPRHEPMVYFDDITNTNNANSASCIANVRPYTQLAGDLSSNLVARYNFITPNLCDDMHNSSGCATTDEVKNGDTWLANNLPAILASAAYSNNGAVFITWDEAGSGDGPIGMIVLSPLAKAGGYSNNIPYSHSSTLRTLEEIFNVGPMLGDAANATDLSDLFSLAPGSVGQLAVSPATGLASTGPTGGPFAPSGQVYALTNSGAASLNWTATDTTNWLTLSPASGTLVVGASVSVTATINANANSLGAGNYSDTISFNNLSGGSGSTTRAASLTVTNSNVQSPPTVTTGGGSNLTTNSATLNGTVNPNGLATTAHFDYGLTPSYGSTAAVGGTLNGSTAQPVSAGISGLIAGTTYHFRLSATNSLGAANGMDQTFTTVSASAVVTTLAGWNVSGQTNYGPSPMAPTTNAANVTVAGLTRGSGIGTSGTAALRAWGGNTWTSSSSANAISANQFATFGISANSGYTVSFDSISEFDYRHSATGGTNGLLQYQVGSGGFNNVATFFYTNNTSSGAQLGPIDLSSISALQNVPAGTNVTFRIVNWGGTSSAGTWYIFDVLSNSAPDLAIKGTIAPVVITPPFITTFIVSNSNAIVTFSGSASDPASAFTLLSATNAPGPYLFASSNITQLSPGLFQVSVPAASSNQFFRVER
;
A
#
# COMPACT_ATOMS: atom_id res chain seq x y z
N MET A 1 39.08 72.54 40.46
CA MET A 1 39.33 73.63 39.49
C MET A 1 40.11 73.03 38.33
N THR A 2 39.55 73.17 37.14
CA THR A 2 39.87 72.56 35.84
C THR A 2 41.30 72.84 35.35
N PHE A 3 41.93 71.88 34.65
CA PHE A 3 42.83 72.08 33.49
C PHE A 3 43.04 70.69 32.83
N ARG A 4 42.51 70.35 31.64
CA ARG A 4 42.64 70.80 30.23
C ARG A 4 43.90 70.31 29.49
N LEU A 5 43.61 69.68 28.34
CA LEU A 5 44.39 69.35 27.13
C LEU A 5 45.32 68.10 27.09
N GLN A 6 44.76 67.04 26.50
CA GLN A 6 45.18 66.34 25.27
C GLN A 6 46.68 66.11 24.98
N ALA A 7 47.09 64.84 24.94
CA ALA A 7 48.01 64.26 23.94
C ALA A 7 47.89 62.71 23.94
N ALA A 8 47.98 62.13 22.74
CA ALA A 8 47.79 60.71 22.45
C ALA A 8 48.95 59.82 22.92
N LEU A 9 48.63 58.58 23.32
CA LEU A 9 49.48 57.40 23.16
C LEU A 9 48.62 56.13 23.27
N THR A 10 48.90 55.22 22.35
CA THR A 10 48.40 53.85 22.17
C THR A 10 48.39 53.01 23.44
N GLY A 11 47.35 52.21 23.66
CA GLY A 11 47.27 51.21 24.73
C GLY A 11 46.06 50.30 24.60
N THR A 12 46.26 49.18 23.90
CA THR A 12 45.52 47.91 23.95
C THR A 12 44.86 47.60 25.30
N MET A 13 43.56 47.25 25.29
CA MET A 13 42.92 46.15 26.03
C MET A 13 41.41 46.18 25.80
N LEU A 14 40.95 45.56 24.72
CA LEU A 14 39.57 45.06 24.59
C LEU A 14 39.68 43.65 23.98
N ALA A 15 40.27 42.75 24.77
CA ALA A 15 40.18 41.32 24.54
C ALA A 15 38.91 40.82 25.25
N GLY A 16 38.01 40.25 24.45
CA GLY A 16 37.10 39.16 24.81
C GLY A 16 36.33 39.29 26.12
N LEU A 17 35.17 39.95 26.07
CA LEU A 17 34.02 39.40 26.77
C LEU A 17 33.34 38.43 25.81
N GLN A 18 33.87 37.20 25.73
CA GLN A 18 33.08 36.07 25.26
C GLN A 18 31.89 35.96 26.22
N TYR A 19 30.68 36.19 25.73
CA TYR A 19 29.50 35.69 26.42
C TYR A 19 29.69 34.18 26.51
N ALA A 20 29.94 33.67 27.72
CA ALA A 20 29.99 32.23 27.94
C ALA A 20 28.62 31.67 27.54
N SER A 21 28.57 30.95 26.42
CA SER A 21 27.39 30.20 26.00
C SER A 21 26.96 29.32 27.16
N ALA A 22 25.73 29.46 27.65
CA ALA A 22 25.25 28.61 28.72
C ALA A 22 25.32 27.14 28.25
N THR A 23 25.90 26.27 29.07
CA THR A 23 25.94 24.83 28.79
C THR A 23 24.77 24.17 29.49
N THR A 24 23.95 23.42 28.75
CA THR A 24 22.81 22.70 29.33
C THR A 24 23.11 21.22 29.37
N THR A 25 22.87 20.61 30.53
CA THR A 25 23.12 19.19 30.79
C THR A 25 21.79 18.47 30.98
N ILE A 26 21.53 17.45 30.16
CA ILE A 26 20.29 16.66 30.19
C ILE A 26 20.61 15.18 30.22
N THR A 27 19.91 14.43 31.06
CA THR A 27 19.99 12.97 31.10
C THR A 27 18.88 12.37 30.24
N ASN A 28 19.25 11.62 29.20
CA ASN A 28 18.36 10.86 28.32
C ASN A 28 18.61 9.36 28.46
N THR A 29 17.74 8.50 27.95
CA THR A 29 18.10 7.08 27.78
C THR A 29 18.73 6.81 26.41
N ARG A 30 19.52 5.73 26.27
CA ARG A 30 20.04 5.33 24.94
C ARG A 30 18.94 5.07 23.91
N PRO A 31 17.86 4.32 24.23
CA PRO A 31 16.76 4.12 23.28
C PRO A 31 16.09 5.43 22.87
N GLU A 32 16.00 6.40 23.78
CA GLU A 32 15.44 7.71 23.48
C GLU A 32 16.32 8.53 22.54
N ILE A 33 17.64 8.53 22.73
CA ILE A 33 18.56 9.21 21.80
C ILE A 33 18.46 8.59 20.40
N ALA A 34 18.34 7.26 20.30
CA ALA A 34 18.11 6.56 19.04
C ALA A 34 16.72 6.85 18.44
N TRP A 35 15.71 6.95 19.30
CA TRP A 35 14.35 7.28 18.90
C TRP A 35 14.26 8.72 18.36
N MET A 36 14.86 9.71 19.03
CA MET A 36 14.92 11.10 18.56
C MET A 36 15.56 11.24 17.17
N ALA A 37 16.55 10.39 16.84
CA ALA A 37 17.15 10.34 15.50
C ALA A 37 16.16 9.91 14.40
N SER A 38 15.03 9.30 14.75
CA SER A 38 14.02 8.79 13.83
C SER A 38 12.80 9.71 13.60
N LEU A 39 12.65 10.78 14.40
CA LEU A 39 11.40 11.56 14.49
C LEU A 39 11.26 12.71 13.47
N TRP A 40 11.95 12.65 12.33
CA TRP A 40 11.80 13.70 11.31
C TRP A 40 10.41 13.69 10.69
N GLU A 41 9.68 14.81 10.78
CA GLU A 41 8.34 15.01 10.18
C GLU A 41 7.35 13.86 10.44
N ALA A 42 7.47 13.18 11.59
CA ALA A 42 6.57 12.09 11.94
C ALA A 42 5.20 12.64 12.39
N ASP A 43 4.12 11.97 11.98
CA ASP A 43 2.76 12.26 12.46
C ASP A 43 2.58 11.80 13.91
N SER A 44 1.78 12.57 14.66
CA SER A 44 1.47 12.43 16.09
C SER A 44 2.69 12.60 17.00
N ILE A 45 2.52 13.36 18.08
CA ILE A 45 3.52 13.46 19.13
C ILE A 45 3.57 12.11 19.85
N GLN A 46 4.30 11.15 19.29
CA GLN A 46 4.72 9.97 20.02
C GLN A 46 5.65 10.51 21.10
N ILE A 47 5.29 10.34 22.37
CA ILE A 47 6.13 10.79 23.47
C ILE A 47 7.08 9.67 23.83
N SER A 48 8.35 10.03 24.09
CA SER A 48 9.36 9.06 24.48
C SER A 48 8.90 8.42 25.80
N PRO A 49 9.17 7.12 26.02
CA PRO A 49 8.89 6.51 27.31
C PRO A 49 9.58 7.22 28.49
N LEU A 50 10.69 7.95 28.24
CA LEU A 50 11.33 8.76 29.28
C LEU A 50 10.57 10.06 29.52
N ALA A 51 10.07 10.74 28.50
CA ALA A 51 9.21 11.90 28.67
C ALA A 51 7.90 11.51 29.41
N ASP A 52 7.31 10.37 29.09
CA ASP A 52 6.21 9.80 29.88
C ASP A 52 6.63 9.45 31.32
N ALA A 53 7.87 8.95 31.53
CA ALA A 53 8.38 8.59 32.86
C ALA A 53 8.87 9.79 33.69
N GLN A 54 9.31 10.88 33.07
CA GLN A 54 9.72 12.14 33.70
C GLN A 54 8.50 12.96 34.09
N TYR A 55 7.38 12.77 33.40
CA TYR A 55 6.09 13.39 33.70
C TYR A 55 4.99 12.32 33.93
N PRO A 56 5.19 11.40 34.89
CA PRO A 56 4.36 10.21 35.06
C PRO A 56 2.95 10.52 35.57
N GLN A 57 2.71 11.74 36.07
CA GLN A 57 1.38 12.21 36.43
C GLN A 57 0.41 12.35 35.23
N TYR A 58 0.91 12.20 33.99
CA TYR A 58 0.20 12.60 32.78
C TYR A 58 -0.13 11.46 31.78
N GLY A 59 0.60 10.34 31.78
CA GLY A 59 0.21 9.09 31.07
C GLY A 59 0.27 9.11 29.52
N THR A 60 0.26 7.91 28.92
CA THR A 60 0.73 7.64 27.53
C THR A 60 -0.25 7.93 26.38
N SER A 61 -1.46 8.44 26.65
CA SER A 61 -2.56 8.45 25.64
C SER A 61 -3.23 9.81 25.43
N TYR A 62 -2.71 10.89 26.03
CA TYR A 62 -3.53 12.08 26.29
C TYR A 62 -3.01 13.40 25.68
N TRP A 63 -1.78 13.48 25.16
CA TRP A 63 -1.17 14.72 24.61
C TRP A 63 -1.75 15.18 23.26
N GLN A 64 -3.04 15.52 23.20
CA GLN A 64 -3.75 15.86 21.97
C GLN A 64 -4.50 17.18 22.04
N TYR A 65 -4.30 18.00 23.08
CA TYR A 65 -4.96 19.29 23.21
C TYR A 65 -3.93 20.43 23.15
N ILE A 66 -4.29 21.57 22.55
CA ILE A 66 -3.39 22.73 22.43
C ILE A 66 -3.82 23.90 23.31
N PHE A 67 -2.85 24.64 23.84
CA PHE A 67 -3.05 25.84 24.66
C PHE A 67 -2.08 26.94 24.22
N PRO A 68 -2.44 27.73 23.20
CA PRO A 68 -1.59 28.80 22.66
C PRO A 68 -1.36 29.94 23.63
N HIS A 69 -0.15 30.52 23.61
CA HIS A 69 0.16 31.70 24.40
C HIS A 69 -0.62 32.91 23.88
N ASN A 70 -0.96 33.84 24.78
CA ASN A 70 -1.83 35.00 24.47
C ASN A 70 -1.11 36.14 23.75
N ASN A 71 0.18 35.99 23.44
CA ASN A 71 1.01 36.99 22.79
C ASN A 71 2.02 36.31 21.86
N ILE A 72 2.44 37.06 20.84
CA ILE A 72 3.62 36.71 20.05
C ILE A 72 4.86 36.99 20.91
N SER A 73 5.82 36.07 20.95
CA SER A 73 7.08 36.20 21.67
C SER A 73 8.00 37.24 21.01
N SER A 74 9.10 37.60 21.68
CA SER A 74 10.00 38.66 21.21
C SER A 74 10.75 38.34 19.92
N ASP A 75 10.88 37.06 19.59
CA ASP A 75 11.42 36.49 18.35
C ASP A 75 10.40 36.50 17.19
N GLY A 76 9.12 36.77 17.47
CA GLY A 76 8.05 36.81 16.47
C GLY A 76 7.23 35.54 16.38
N ASP A 77 7.39 34.60 17.32
CA ASP A 77 6.77 33.27 17.26
C ASP A 77 5.57 33.13 18.22
N ILE A 78 4.81 32.05 18.13
CA ILE A 78 3.76 31.68 19.11
C ILE A 78 4.09 30.30 19.65
N HIS A 79 4.22 30.22 20.98
CA HIS A 79 4.33 28.95 21.69
C HIS A 79 2.94 28.37 21.96
N ASN A 80 2.73 27.12 21.56
CA ASN A 80 1.54 26.35 21.87
C ASN A 80 1.90 25.24 22.86
N ASP A 81 1.38 25.33 24.08
CA ASP A 81 1.59 24.29 25.09
C ASP A 81 0.70 23.09 24.74
N MET A 82 1.27 21.88 24.74
CA MET A 82 0.48 20.66 24.57
C MET A 82 -0.08 20.21 25.93
N GLY A 83 -1.38 19.91 25.97
CA GLY A 83 -2.09 19.40 27.15
C GLY A 83 -2.71 18.02 26.95
N LEU A 84 -3.10 17.41 28.07
CA LEU A 84 -3.63 16.04 28.15
C LEU A 84 -5.13 15.92 27.89
N ASP A 85 -5.85 16.97 28.23
CA ASP A 85 -7.28 17.06 28.06
C ASP A 85 -7.68 18.48 27.72
N SER A 86 -8.95 18.65 27.35
CA SER A 86 -9.52 19.97 27.04
C SER A 86 -9.54 20.93 28.23
N SER A 87 -9.13 20.50 29.44
CA SER A 87 -9.11 21.33 30.65
C SER A 87 -7.78 22.06 30.89
N GLY A 88 -6.75 21.77 30.09
CA GLY A 88 -5.42 22.39 30.24
C GLY A 88 -4.50 21.67 31.22
N THR A 89 -4.80 20.41 31.57
CA THR A 89 -3.91 19.62 32.41
C THR A 89 -2.57 19.40 31.67
N GLY A 90 -1.49 19.98 32.20
CA GLY A 90 -0.16 19.99 31.56
C GLY A 90 0.20 21.29 30.83
N SER A 91 -0.72 22.25 30.68
CA SER A 91 -0.43 23.60 30.18
C SER A 91 -0.37 24.59 31.35
N THR A 92 0.81 24.97 31.84
CA THR A 92 0.91 26.10 32.77
C THR A 92 1.74 27.22 32.18
N ASN A 93 1.26 28.45 32.33
CA ASN A 93 1.74 29.60 31.59
C ASN A 93 3.24 29.88 31.80
N ASN A 94 3.88 30.30 30.70
CA ASN A 94 5.07 31.15 30.65
C ASN A 94 6.44 30.46 30.75
N ASN A 95 6.72 29.46 29.90
CA ASN A 95 8.05 28.82 29.70
C ASN A 95 8.76 28.31 30.99
N ALA A 96 8.15 28.46 32.16
CA ALA A 96 8.77 28.32 33.47
C ALA A 96 8.03 27.33 34.38
N GLY A 97 7.05 26.60 33.85
CA GLY A 97 6.28 25.62 34.62
C GLY A 97 5.59 24.57 33.75
N GLU A 98 5.99 23.33 33.95
CA GLU A 98 5.17 22.11 33.83
C GLU A 98 4.67 21.62 32.46
N SER A 99 4.66 22.38 31.35
CA SER A 99 4.40 21.77 30.02
C SER A 99 5.68 21.14 29.46
N PRO A 100 5.73 19.81 29.26
CA PRO A 100 6.95 19.15 28.79
C PRO A 100 7.16 19.26 27.27
N ILE A 101 6.12 19.67 26.51
CA ILE A 101 6.17 19.80 25.05
C ILE A 101 5.57 21.13 24.61
N ILE A 102 6.37 21.91 23.88
CA ILE A 102 5.94 23.16 23.26
C ILE A 102 6.00 23.01 21.74
N ALA A 103 4.91 23.33 21.06
CA ALA A 103 4.84 23.37 19.61
C ALA A 103 4.90 24.83 19.15
N GLU A 104 5.87 25.19 18.32
CA GLU A 104 6.13 26.57 17.98
C GLU A 104 5.67 26.92 16.56
N VAL A 105 4.86 27.98 16.47
CA VAL A 105 4.40 28.59 15.22
C VAL A 105 5.32 29.76 14.91
N ILE A 106 6.12 29.62 13.86
CA ILE A 106 7.11 30.66 13.54
C ILE A 106 6.52 31.85 12.79
N ASN A 107 7.08 33.04 13.04
CA ASN A 107 6.75 34.31 12.38
C ASN A 107 5.25 34.59 12.37
N ALA A 108 4.60 34.38 13.51
CA ALA A 108 3.17 34.39 13.57
C ALA A 108 2.58 35.80 13.41
N THR A 109 1.48 35.91 12.67
CA THR A 109 0.74 37.18 12.57
C THR A 109 -0.25 37.34 13.72
N SER A 110 -0.68 38.57 14.00
CA SER A 110 -1.75 38.82 14.98
C SER A 110 -3.06 38.08 14.64
N SER A 111 -3.32 37.79 13.36
CA SER A 111 -4.47 36.97 12.95
C SER A 111 -4.30 35.50 13.29
N GLN A 112 -3.08 34.95 13.16
CA GLN A 112 -2.78 33.58 13.59
C GLN A 112 -2.84 33.45 15.11
N LEU A 113 -2.34 34.43 15.85
CA LEU A 113 -2.51 34.48 17.30
C LEU A 113 -3.99 34.44 17.69
N SER A 114 -4.82 35.24 17.03
CA SER A 114 -6.26 35.28 17.30
C SER A 114 -6.96 33.95 16.98
N TYR A 115 -6.54 33.29 15.91
CA TYR A 115 -7.07 32.00 15.47
C TYR A 115 -6.64 30.86 16.39
N LEU A 116 -5.34 30.71 16.66
CA LEU A 116 -4.85 29.69 17.59
C LEU A 116 -5.46 29.89 18.98
N GLY A 117 -5.61 31.14 19.42
CA GLY A 117 -6.33 31.46 20.64
C GLY A 117 -7.79 30.97 20.67
N SER A 118 -8.49 30.87 19.52
CA SER A 118 -9.83 30.28 19.45
C SER A 118 -9.85 28.76 19.54
N GLU A 119 -8.73 28.11 19.25
CA GLU A 119 -8.57 26.65 19.28
C GLU A 119 -8.04 26.12 20.63
N SER A 120 -7.88 26.99 21.62
CA SER A 120 -7.45 26.58 22.97
C SER A 120 -8.35 25.47 23.54
N GLY A 121 -7.75 24.34 23.89
CA GLY A 121 -8.44 23.16 24.43
C GLY A 121 -9.13 22.29 23.36
N HIS A 122 -8.85 22.49 22.07
CA HIS A 122 -9.30 21.60 20.99
C HIS A 122 -8.34 20.44 20.75
N LEU A 123 -8.89 19.34 20.23
CA LEU A 123 -8.11 18.16 19.83
C LEU A 123 -7.32 18.43 18.55
N GLU A 124 -6.00 18.49 18.69
CA GLU A 124 -5.08 18.74 17.59
C GLU A 124 -3.87 17.80 17.60
N LYS A 125 -3.39 17.51 16.39
CA LYS A 125 -2.12 16.83 16.15
C LYS A 125 -1.23 17.75 15.34
N THR A 126 -0.12 18.16 15.92
CA THR A 126 0.91 18.92 15.22
C THR A 126 1.93 17.94 14.63
N ARG A 127 2.33 18.20 13.39
CA ARG A 127 3.50 17.61 12.75
C ARG A 127 4.56 18.68 12.72
N GLY A 128 5.73 18.40 13.27
CA GLY A 128 6.82 19.37 13.30
C GLY A 128 8.16 18.69 13.31
N ILE A 129 9.19 19.49 13.44
CA ILE A 129 10.54 18.97 13.61
C ILE A 129 10.81 18.85 15.10
N PHE A 130 10.98 17.60 15.54
CA PHE A 130 11.32 17.32 16.92
C PHE A 130 12.76 17.74 17.20
N ARG A 131 12.93 18.66 18.15
CA ARG A 131 14.22 19.09 18.68
C ARG A 131 14.16 19.19 20.20
N PHE A 132 15.34 19.16 20.82
CA PHE A 132 15.47 19.43 22.25
C PHE A 132 15.83 20.90 22.43
N TYR A 133 15.01 21.64 23.18
CA TYR A 133 15.10 23.09 23.31
C TYR A 133 15.96 23.50 24.50
N THR A 134 16.90 24.43 24.27
CA THR A 134 17.76 25.01 25.34
C THR A 134 18.18 26.45 25.02
N GLU A 135 17.22 27.27 24.60
CA GLU A 135 17.49 28.70 24.34
C GLU A 135 17.73 29.48 25.64
N HIS A 136 17.10 29.08 26.76
CA HIS A 136 17.37 29.71 28.06
C HIS A 136 17.99 28.75 29.09
N PRO A 137 18.87 29.23 29.99
CA PRO A 137 19.58 28.41 30.97
C PRO A 137 18.71 27.63 31.98
N ALA A 138 17.41 27.93 32.05
CA ALA A 138 16.45 27.32 32.98
C ALA A 138 15.46 26.35 32.31
N GLU A 139 15.49 26.22 30.99
CA GLU A 139 14.49 25.46 30.22
C GLU A 139 15.00 24.06 29.88
N ARG A 140 14.17 23.04 30.14
CA ARG A 140 14.44 21.64 29.77
C ARG A 140 13.17 21.03 29.16
N HIS A 141 12.83 21.41 27.94
CA HIS A 141 11.58 20.98 27.30
C HIS A 141 11.84 20.32 25.94
N PHE A 142 10.93 19.43 25.55
CA PHE A 142 10.83 18.91 24.19
C PHE A 142 10.09 19.93 23.34
N GLU A 143 10.51 20.11 22.10
CA GLU A 143 9.92 21.13 21.24
C GLU A 143 9.71 20.61 19.82
N LEU A 144 8.59 21.01 19.25
CA LEU A 144 8.30 20.82 17.83
C LEU A 144 8.42 22.17 17.14
N HIS A 145 9.54 22.38 16.44
CA HIS A 145 9.85 23.66 15.81
C HIS A 145 10.63 23.51 14.49
N PRO A 146 10.13 24.07 13.38
CA PRO A 146 8.79 24.66 13.28
C PRO A 146 7.77 23.53 13.29
N VAL A 147 6.57 23.83 13.77
CA VAL A 147 5.42 23.03 13.36
C VAL A 147 5.18 23.29 11.87
N THR A 148 4.93 22.21 11.15
CA THR A 148 4.87 22.15 9.69
C THR A 148 3.46 21.91 9.20
N GLU A 149 2.66 21.18 9.99
CA GLU A 149 1.26 20.87 9.74
C GLU A 149 0.52 20.78 11.07
N THR A 150 -0.76 21.14 11.08
CA THR A 150 -1.65 20.92 12.21
C THR A 150 -2.89 20.19 11.69
N TYR A 151 -3.31 19.14 12.37
CA TYR A 151 -4.54 18.42 12.09
C TYR A 151 -5.52 18.63 13.22
N MET A 152 -6.71 19.13 12.88
CA MET A 152 -7.80 19.30 13.83
C MET A 152 -8.73 18.09 13.79
N ASN A 153 -9.23 17.66 14.94
CA ASN A 153 -10.28 16.65 15.00
C ASN A 153 -11.65 17.31 14.77
N ASN A 154 -12.26 17.02 13.63
CA ASN A 154 -13.62 17.45 13.32
C ASN A 154 -14.55 16.23 13.27
N ALA A 155 -15.45 16.12 14.27
CA ALA A 155 -16.44 15.04 14.38
C ALA A 155 -15.86 13.61 14.25
N GLY A 156 -14.66 13.38 14.80
CA GLY A 156 -14.01 12.07 14.80
C GLY A 156 -13.06 11.81 13.62
N SER A 157 -12.88 12.78 12.72
CA SER A 157 -11.91 12.70 11.62
C SER A 157 -10.82 13.75 11.76
N TRP A 158 -9.57 13.35 11.51
CA TRP A 158 -8.42 14.26 11.50
C TRP A 158 -8.34 14.98 10.16
N VAL A 159 -8.55 16.29 10.16
CA VAL A 159 -8.53 17.14 8.96
C VAL A 159 -7.36 18.11 9.07
N LEU A 160 -6.59 18.27 7.99
CA LEU A 160 -5.49 19.22 7.93
C LEU A 160 -6.03 20.66 8.07
N ASP A 161 -5.47 21.41 9.01
CA ASP A 161 -5.73 22.83 9.16
C ASP A 161 -5.03 23.63 8.06
N VAL A 162 -5.83 24.35 7.28
CA VAL A 162 -5.38 25.15 6.14
C VAL A 162 -4.82 26.52 6.56
N ASN A 163 -5.05 26.96 7.81
CA ASN A 163 -4.66 28.29 8.29
C ASN A 163 -3.25 28.35 8.90
N TYR A 164 -2.54 27.21 8.93
CA TYR A 164 -1.26 27.08 9.62
C TYR A 164 -0.02 27.39 8.76
N ARG A 165 -0.12 27.30 7.43
CA ARG A 165 1.06 27.25 6.52
C ARG A 165 1.69 28.56 6.00
N PRO A 166 1.12 29.79 6.06
CA PRO A 166 1.58 30.83 5.12
C PRO A 166 2.84 31.62 5.51
N ASN A 167 3.40 31.50 6.72
CA ASN A 167 4.16 32.62 7.29
C ASN A 167 5.66 32.42 7.57
N ILE A 168 6.37 31.49 6.91
CA ILE A 168 7.84 31.44 7.10
C ILE A 168 8.52 32.61 6.37
N THR A 169 8.77 33.71 7.08
CA THR A 169 9.44 34.90 6.53
C THR A 169 10.96 34.78 6.62
N THR A 170 11.69 35.38 5.68
CA THR A 170 13.16 35.38 5.70
C THR A 170 13.69 36.27 6.82
N VAL A 171 14.57 35.74 7.69
CA VAL A 171 15.31 36.56 8.67
C VAL A 171 16.72 36.82 8.13
N PRO A 172 17.00 38.04 7.62
CA PRO A 172 18.31 38.36 7.06
C PRO A 172 19.39 38.32 8.14
N GLU A 173 20.42 37.50 7.93
CA GLU A 173 21.64 37.33 8.76
C GLU A 173 21.45 37.61 10.27
N GLY A 174 20.35 37.12 10.85
CA GLY A 174 19.88 37.34 12.23
C GLY A 174 20.50 38.54 12.94
N SER A 175 19.95 39.74 12.71
CA SER A 175 20.45 41.03 13.20
C SER A 175 20.71 41.14 14.71
N SER A 176 20.31 40.12 15.48
CA SER A 176 20.56 39.94 16.91
C SER A 176 21.87 39.23 17.27
N HIS A 177 22.60 38.62 16.31
CA HIS A 177 23.80 37.80 16.60
C HIS A 177 25.02 38.22 15.76
N ALA A 178 26.22 38.04 16.34
CA ALA A 178 27.47 38.39 15.69
C ALA A 178 27.89 37.33 14.64
N THR A 179 28.54 37.77 13.54
CA THR A 179 29.10 36.88 12.51
C THR A 179 29.98 35.76 13.08
N SER A 180 30.74 36.05 14.15
CA SER A 180 31.58 35.08 14.84
C SER A 180 30.78 33.91 15.43
N THR A 181 29.58 34.17 15.95
CA THR A 181 28.69 33.14 16.51
C THR A 181 28.26 32.14 15.43
N TYR A 182 27.89 32.63 14.24
CA TYR A 182 27.55 31.77 13.10
C TYR A 182 28.76 30.98 12.57
N GLN A 183 29.96 31.57 12.61
CA GLN A 183 31.17 30.87 12.21
C GLN A 183 31.52 29.75 13.17
N ASP A 184 31.48 30.01 14.48
CA ASP A 184 31.75 29.01 15.53
C ASP A 184 30.79 27.82 15.46
N LEU A 185 29.55 28.08 15.05
CA LEU A 185 28.54 27.07 14.78
C LEU A 185 28.91 26.14 13.61
N LEU A 186 29.28 26.74 12.48
CA LEU A 186 29.43 26.01 11.20
C LEU A 186 30.83 25.43 11.00
N ASN A 187 31.85 26.01 11.65
CA ASN A 187 33.21 25.49 11.63
C ASN A 187 33.41 24.28 12.58
N GLY A 188 32.37 23.92 13.35
CA GLY A 188 32.39 22.79 14.27
C GLY A 188 33.20 23.00 15.55
N THR A 189 33.54 24.26 15.89
CA THR A 189 34.30 24.56 17.12
C THR A 189 33.47 24.45 18.38
N GLU A 190 32.14 24.51 18.27
CA GLU A 190 31.24 24.13 19.35
C GLU A 190 31.34 22.62 19.63
N THR A 191 31.63 22.24 20.88
CA THR A 191 31.72 20.84 21.29
C THR A 191 30.51 20.41 22.11
N MET A 192 30.07 19.18 21.88
CA MET A 192 29.08 18.47 22.67
C MET A 192 29.76 17.36 23.47
N THR A 193 29.32 17.13 24.71
CA THR A 193 29.80 15.99 25.52
C THR A 193 28.66 15.03 25.78
N ALA A 194 28.89 13.74 25.55
CA ALA A 194 27.99 12.66 25.92
C ALA A 194 28.66 11.78 26.97
N GLN A 195 28.00 11.55 28.11
CA GLN A 195 28.45 10.68 29.18
C GLN A 195 27.41 9.60 29.43
N VAL A 196 27.73 8.34 29.16
CA VAL A 196 26.88 7.21 29.56
C VAL A 196 27.07 6.99 31.06
N MET A 197 25.98 6.97 31.81
CA MET A 197 25.96 6.79 33.26
C MET A 197 26.26 5.34 33.66
N ALA A 198 26.45 5.12 34.97
CA ALA A 198 26.84 3.82 35.53
C ALA A 198 25.85 2.69 35.23
N ASP A 199 24.56 3.00 35.03
CA ASP A 199 23.50 2.05 34.69
C ASP A 199 23.49 1.62 33.20
N ASN A 200 24.44 2.12 32.40
CA ASN A 200 24.57 1.90 30.96
C ASN A 200 23.32 2.24 30.12
N THR A 201 22.34 2.90 30.72
CA THR A 201 21.02 3.16 30.13
C THR A 201 20.82 4.65 29.99
N ASN A 202 21.14 5.40 31.05
CA ASN A 202 21.10 6.85 31.09
C ASN A 202 22.37 7.45 30.48
N VAL A 203 22.20 8.56 29.78
CA VAL A 203 23.24 9.28 29.04
C VAL A 203 23.05 10.76 29.32
N VAL A 204 24.03 11.35 29.99
CA VAL A 204 24.11 12.78 30.23
C VAL A 204 24.71 13.44 29.00
N LEU A 205 23.91 14.25 28.30
CA LEU A 205 24.32 15.05 27.17
C LEU A 205 24.50 16.50 27.65
N THR A 206 25.69 17.04 27.47
CA THR A 206 26.00 18.46 27.72
C THR A 206 26.16 19.15 26.37
N TYR A 207 25.24 20.09 26.11
CA TYR A 207 25.16 20.84 24.87
C TYR A 207 25.67 22.27 25.05
N PRO A 208 26.27 22.88 24.02
CA PRO A 208 26.35 24.32 23.92
C PRO A 208 24.95 24.86 23.58
N SER A 209 24.46 25.86 24.33
CA SER A 209 23.18 26.50 24.03
C SER A 209 23.25 27.16 22.65
N PRO A 210 22.37 26.78 21.70
CA PRO A 210 22.35 27.42 20.40
C PRO A 210 21.77 28.82 20.58
N SER A 211 22.62 29.83 20.45
CA SER A 211 22.17 31.23 20.51
C SER A 211 21.48 31.69 19.22
N VAL A 212 21.13 30.81 18.27
CA VAL A 212 20.65 31.17 16.93
C VAL A 212 19.60 30.17 16.43
N ASN A 213 18.32 30.56 16.51
CA ASN A 213 17.20 29.72 16.10
C ASN A 213 17.07 29.64 14.57
N TYR A 214 16.98 30.77 13.87
CA TYR A 214 16.61 30.80 12.45
C TYR A 214 17.29 31.93 11.68
N VAL A 215 18.00 31.58 10.60
CA VAL A 215 18.83 32.53 9.84
C VAL A 215 19.04 32.14 8.39
N GLN A 216 19.35 33.14 7.57
CA GLN A 216 19.79 32.97 6.19
C GLN A 216 21.30 32.77 6.08
N TYR A 217 21.70 31.84 5.23
CA TYR A 217 23.08 31.57 4.86
C TYR A 217 23.25 31.64 3.35
N ASP A 218 24.13 32.51 2.88
CA ASP A 218 24.61 32.48 1.51
C ASP A 218 25.68 31.40 1.36
N GLY A 219 25.68 30.71 0.23
CA GLY A 219 26.65 29.66 -0.05
C GLY A 219 26.45 28.98 -1.40
N VAL A 220 26.95 27.76 -1.50
CA VAL A 220 26.93 26.95 -2.73
C VAL A 220 26.33 25.58 -2.45
N ALA A 221 25.36 25.16 -3.25
CA ALA A 221 24.86 23.79 -3.26
C ALA A 221 25.92 22.87 -3.90
N LEU A 222 26.44 21.91 -3.15
CA LEU A 222 27.44 20.93 -3.60
C LEU A 222 26.81 19.71 -4.28
N SER A 223 25.50 19.54 -4.15
CA SER A 223 24.73 18.48 -4.82
C SER A 223 23.39 19.01 -5.29
N GLY A 224 22.79 18.30 -6.26
CA GLY A 224 21.34 18.36 -6.45
C GLY A 224 20.61 17.65 -5.30
N LEU A 225 19.30 17.44 -5.49
CA LEU A 225 18.46 16.76 -4.52
C LEU A 225 18.87 15.29 -4.34
N LEU A 226 19.08 14.91 -3.09
CA LEU A 226 19.36 13.55 -2.62
C LEU A 226 18.23 13.09 -1.69
N SER A 227 18.19 11.79 -1.41
CA SER A 227 17.21 11.19 -0.50
C SER A 227 17.87 10.12 0.37
N ASP A 228 17.43 10.00 1.62
CA ASP A 228 17.68 8.83 2.46
C ASP A 228 16.36 8.21 2.96
N SER A 229 16.42 7.27 3.90
CA SER A 229 15.23 6.61 4.46
C SER A 229 14.32 7.53 5.28
N VAL A 230 14.71 8.80 5.47
CA VAL A 230 14.07 9.72 6.40
C VAL A 230 13.58 10.99 5.69
N SER A 231 14.29 11.50 4.67
CA SER A 231 13.95 12.78 4.02
C SER A 231 14.71 13.06 2.72
N LEU A 232 14.25 14.07 1.98
CA LEU A 232 15.00 14.73 0.92
C LEU A 232 16.01 15.71 1.51
N TYR A 233 17.19 15.83 0.89
CA TYR A 233 18.23 16.77 1.34
C TYR A 233 19.21 17.13 0.20
N PHE A 234 20.06 18.12 0.41
CA PHE A 234 21.21 18.42 -0.45
C PHE A 234 22.42 18.85 0.40
N TRP A 235 23.63 18.80 -0.16
CA TRP A 235 24.84 19.30 0.49
C TRP A 235 25.04 20.78 0.20
N PHE A 236 25.37 21.56 1.22
CA PHE A 236 25.54 23.01 1.13
C PHE A 236 26.87 23.45 1.75
N GLN A 237 27.52 24.40 1.11
CA GLN A 237 28.77 25.01 1.57
C GLN A 237 28.51 26.50 1.87
N PRO A 238 28.43 26.90 3.15
CA PRO A 238 28.22 28.29 3.54
C PRO A 238 29.43 29.17 3.16
N ASN A 239 29.17 30.40 2.68
CA ASN A 239 30.23 31.37 2.38
C ASN A 239 30.99 31.82 3.64
N LEU A 240 30.28 31.92 4.77
CA LEU A 240 30.86 32.32 6.07
C LEU A 240 31.94 31.34 6.55
N VAL A 241 31.82 30.05 6.18
CA VAL A 241 32.76 28.98 6.55
C VAL A 241 32.95 28.05 5.34
N PRO A 242 33.80 28.43 4.36
CA PRO A 242 33.93 27.69 3.10
C PRO A 242 34.60 26.32 3.28
N THR A 243 35.15 26.00 4.45
CA THR A 243 35.66 24.66 4.75
C THR A 243 34.58 23.72 5.29
N ALA A 244 33.40 24.23 5.65
CA ALA A 244 32.31 23.44 6.18
C ALA A 244 31.43 22.90 5.04
N THR A 245 30.92 21.68 5.23
CA THR A 245 29.87 21.11 4.40
C THR A 245 28.72 20.74 5.33
N VAL A 246 27.59 21.39 5.12
CA VAL A 246 26.39 21.25 5.95
C VAL A 246 25.35 20.48 5.16
N ARG A 247 24.68 19.56 5.83
CA ARG A 247 23.54 18.85 5.26
C ARG A 247 22.30 19.74 5.36
N CYS A 248 21.66 20.01 4.22
CA CYS A 248 20.42 20.78 4.14
C CYS A 248 19.24 19.84 3.91
N ARG A 249 18.55 19.51 4.99
CA ARG A 249 17.34 18.67 4.95
C ARG A 249 16.13 19.51 4.56
N LEU A 250 15.24 18.94 3.75
CA LEU A 250 14.10 19.65 3.16
C LEU A 250 12.79 19.21 3.77
N LEU A 251 11.93 20.19 4.03
CA LEU A 251 10.57 19.93 4.44
C LEU A 251 9.71 19.51 3.27
N THR A 252 9.01 18.37 3.38
CA THR A 252 8.19 17.85 2.29
C THR A 252 6.99 18.76 1.99
N ASN A 253 6.55 18.79 0.72
CA ASN A 253 5.42 19.64 0.27
C ASN A 253 5.58 21.16 0.54
N THR A 254 6.81 21.65 0.70
CA THR A 254 7.08 23.08 0.89
C THR A 254 7.59 23.76 -0.39
N PRO A 255 7.49 25.10 -0.47
CA PRO A 255 8.19 25.88 -1.48
C PRO A 255 9.70 25.60 -1.50
N ALA A 256 10.31 25.29 -0.34
CA ALA A 256 11.72 24.92 -0.24
C ALA A 256 12.04 23.61 -0.97
N ALA A 257 11.25 22.55 -0.74
CA ALA A 257 11.41 21.28 -1.46
C ALA A 257 11.21 21.45 -2.97
N THR A 258 10.25 22.29 -3.36
CA THR A 258 9.99 22.59 -4.78
C THR A 258 11.15 23.36 -5.40
N ALA A 259 11.64 24.42 -4.76
CA ALA A 259 12.81 25.18 -5.21
C ALA A 259 14.07 24.30 -5.27
N ALA A 260 14.22 23.38 -4.31
CA ALA A 260 15.35 22.46 -4.25
C ALA A 260 15.40 21.47 -5.43
N THR A 261 14.29 21.20 -6.11
CA THR A 261 14.28 20.34 -7.31
C THR A 261 15.10 20.89 -8.47
N GLY A 262 15.30 22.21 -8.52
CA GLY A 262 16.12 22.89 -9.51
C GLY A 262 17.61 23.00 -9.16
N LEU A 263 18.02 22.49 -7.99
CA LEU A 263 19.41 22.60 -7.54
C LEU A 263 20.34 21.68 -8.31
N THR A 264 21.51 22.21 -8.60
CA THR A 264 22.61 21.50 -9.25
C THR A 264 23.89 21.74 -8.47
N THR A 265 24.89 20.87 -8.66
CA THR A 265 26.21 21.03 -8.05
C THR A 265 26.85 22.34 -8.46
N ASN A 266 27.47 23.02 -7.49
CA ASN A 266 28.11 24.33 -7.60
C ASN A 266 27.16 25.51 -7.87
N MET A 267 25.86 25.36 -7.59
CA MET A 267 24.90 26.46 -7.71
C MET A 267 24.97 27.36 -6.47
N ALA A 268 25.24 28.66 -6.66
CA ALA A 268 25.15 29.62 -5.57
C ALA A 268 23.69 29.81 -5.14
N VAL A 269 23.42 29.75 -3.84
CA VAL A 269 22.08 29.80 -3.27
C VAL A 269 22.09 30.51 -1.93
N THR A 270 20.96 31.09 -1.57
CA THR A 270 20.68 31.51 -0.20
C THR A 270 19.74 30.48 0.41
N VAL A 271 20.20 29.87 1.50
CA VAL A 271 19.42 28.90 2.28
C VAL A 271 18.91 29.60 3.51
N ASN A 272 17.61 29.54 3.72
CA ASN A 272 16.97 30.05 4.91
C ASN A 272 16.70 28.85 5.84
N ALA A 273 17.38 28.79 6.98
CA ALA A 273 17.48 27.55 7.73
C ALA A 273 17.31 27.71 9.24
N LEU A 274 16.67 26.69 9.85
CA LEU A 274 16.75 26.42 11.28
C LEU A 274 17.98 25.56 11.55
N THR A 275 18.76 25.91 12.57
CA THR A 275 19.93 25.11 12.95
C THR A 275 19.54 24.03 13.94
N ARG A 276 20.04 22.81 13.75
CA ARG A 276 19.81 21.70 14.70
C ARG A 276 21.03 20.82 14.87
N THR A 277 21.05 20.09 15.99
CA THR A 277 22.00 18.99 16.18
C THR A 277 21.55 17.76 15.41
N ASP A 278 22.43 17.16 14.61
CA ASP A 278 22.15 15.90 13.93
C ASP A 278 22.13 14.75 14.95
N MET A 279 20.91 14.40 15.40
CA MET A 279 20.69 13.36 16.40
C MET A 279 21.06 11.96 15.92
N LEU A 280 21.13 11.71 14.61
CA LEU A 280 21.61 10.43 14.08
C LEU A 280 23.11 10.27 14.35
N ILE A 281 23.89 11.33 14.13
CA ILE A 281 25.32 11.32 14.45
C ILE A 281 25.52 11.19 15.96
N VAL A 282 24.76 11.93 16.77
CA VAL A 282 24.82 11.83 18.25
C VAL A 282 24.47 10.42 18.72
N SER A 283 23.42 9.80 18.19
CA SER A 283 23.02 8.43 18.52
C SER A 283 24.15 7.43 18.24
N ASN A 284 24.82 7.55 17.10
CA ASN A 284 25.96 6.70 16.76
C ASN A 284 27.16 6.93 17.71
N GLN A 285 27.44 8.17 18.11
CA GLN A 285 28.49 8.47 19.10
C GLN A 285 28.17 7.87 20.47
N VAL A 286 26.92 7.98 20.92
CA VAL A 286 26.46 7.41 22.19
C VAL A 286 26.49 5.87 22.16
N ALA A 287 26.09 5.25 21.04
CA ALA A 287 26.14 3.80 20.87
C ALA A 287 27.56 3.23 21.00
N ALA A 288 28.59 4.02 20.68
CA ALA A 288 30.00 3.64 20.81
C ALA A 288 30.55 3.76 22.26
N LEU A 289 29.87 4.48 23.15
CA LEU A 289 30.26 4.65 24.55
C LEU A 289 29.78 3.46 25.40
N SER A 290 30.55 3.06 26.43
CA SER A 290 30.16 2.12 27.48
C SER A 290 29.81 2.84 28.80
N ALA A 291 29.26 2.13 29.79
CA ALA A 291 28.92 2.71 31.11
C ALA A 291 30.09 3.50 31.74
N ASN A 292 29.80 4.68 32.29
CA ASN A 292 30.74 5.67 32.83
C ASN A 292 31.76 6.25 31.82
N GLN A 293 31.64 5.95 30.52
CA GLN A 293 32.46 6.63 29.51
C GLN A 293 31.82 7.94 29.09
N SER A 294 32.66 8.93 28.84
CA SER A 294 32.29 10.16 28.18
C SER A 294 33.08 10.36 26.89
N SER A 295 32.45 10.99 25.91
CA SER A 295 33.11 11.48 24.70
C SER A 295 32.70 12.93 24.48
N THR A 296 33.68 13.76 24.17
CA THR A 296 33.49 15.13 23.72
C THR A 296 33.83 15.19 22.23
N PHE A 297 32.90 15.67 21.41
CA PHE A 297 33.02 15.74 19.96
C PHE A 297 32.43 17.04 19.43
N MET A 298 32.81 17.42 18.21
CA MET A 298 32.24 18.59 17.53
C MET A 298 30.72 18.42 17.42
N ARG A 299 29.95 19.46 17.76
CA ARG A 299 28.50 19.46 17.64
C ARG A 299 28.14 19.21 16.17
N PRO A 300 27.50 18.08 15.82
CA PRO A 300 27.14 17.83 14.44
C PRO A 300 25.96 18.73 14.07
N VAL A 301 26.16 19.63 13.11
CA VAL A 301 25.16 20.62 12.68
C VAL A 301 24.49 20.19 11.38
N GLU A 302 23.17 20.23 11.37
CA GLU A 302 22.33 20.07 10.18
C GLU A 302 21.43 21.30 10.01
N PHE A 303 21.14 21.66 8.76
CA PHE A 303 20.19 22.72 8.42
C PHE A 303 18.86 22.14 8.00
N ILE A 304 17.80 22.66 8.61
CA ILE A 304 16.44 22.47 8.15
C ILE A 304 16.12 23.61 7.22
N THR A 305 15.87 23.31 5.95
CA THR A 305 15.73 24.32 4.92
C THR A 305 14.28 24.76 4.79
N LEU A 306 13.99 25.98 5.25
CA LEU A 306 12.65 26.57 5.19
C LEU A 306 12.37 27.28 3.87
N SER A 307 13.43 27.75 3.18
CA SER A 307 13.38 28.16 1.77
C SER A 307 14.76 28.09 1.12
N VAL A 308 14.76 27.91 -0.21
CA VAL A 308 15.96 28.03 -1.04
C VAL A 308 15.67 29.06 -2.12
N THR A 309 16.51 30.08 -2.21
CA THR A 309 16.49 31.02 -3.34
C THR A 309 17.78 30.85 -4.13
N GLY A 310 17.66 30.83 -5.47
CA GLY A 310 18.80 30.83 -6.37
C GLY A 310 19.68 32.07 -6.18
N PRO A 311 20.82 32.16 -6.87
CA PRO A 311 21.76 33.25 -6.63
C PRO A 311 21.11 34.58 -6.94
N SER A 312 21.54 35.61 -6.22
CA SER A 312 21.36 37.01 -6.58
C SER A 312 21.55 37.19 -8.10
N GLY A 313 20.47 37.52 -8.82
CA GLY A 313 20.45 37.87 -10.24
C GLY A 313 19.47 37.13 -11.17
N VAL A 314 18.93 35.95 -10.83
CA VAL A 314 18.18 35.13 -11.81
C VAL A 314 16.64 35.21 -11.62
N PRO A 315 15.85 35.50 -12.67
CA PRO A 315 14.39 35.48 -12.61
C PRO A 315 13.81 34.05 -12.60
N TYR A 316 12.76 33.79 -11.80
CA TYR A 316 12.10 32.48 -11.70
C TYR A 316 10.57 32.64 -11.56
N LEU A 317 9.80 31.98 -12.43
CA LEU A 317 8.34 32.03 -12.43
C LEU A 317 7.73 30.92 -11.56
N TYR A 318 6.81 31.27 -10.67
CA TYR A 318 6.07 30.32 -9.84
C TYR A 318 4.57 30.51 -10.08
N VAL A 319 3.81 29.41 -10.24
CA VAL A 319 2.39 29.43 -10.61
C VAL A 319 1.57 28.67 -9.56
N THR A 320 0.55 29.31 -8.98
CA THR A 320 -0.36 28.69 -8.00
C THR A 320 -1.83 28.88 -8.37
N PRO A 321 -2.69 27.84 -8.31
CA PRO A 321 -2.36 26.44 -8.06
C PRO A 321 -1.57 25.83 -9.25
N SER A 322 -0.75 24.81 -8.97
CA SER A 322 -0.03 24.06 -10.02
C SER A 322 -0.84 22.87 -10.56
N GLY A 323 -2.00 22.57 -9.94
CA GLY A 323 -2.92 21.51 -10.34
C GLY A 323 -3.82 21.90 -11.52
N GLY A 324 -4.30 20.89 -12.24
CA GLY A 324 -5.19 21.03 -13.41
C GLY A 324 -6.59 21.56 -13.09
N ILE A 325 -7.30 22.01 -14.13
CA ILE A 325 -8.71 22.40 -14.08
C ILE A 325 -9.57 21.20 -14.47
N SER A 326 -10.58 20.87 -13.68
CA SER A 326 -11.60 19.88 -14.05
C SER A 326 -13.00 20.49 -13.88
N SER A 327 -13.77 20.54 -14.95
CA SER A 327 -15.12 21.10 -14.96
C SER A 327 -16.13 20.17 -15.63
N THR A 328 -17.37 20.19 -15.15
CA THR A 328 -18.46 19.38 -15.70
C THR A 328 -19.73 20.22 -15.87
N GLY A 329 -20.56 19.87 -16.85
CA GLY A 329 -21.87 20.51 -17.07
C GLY A 329 -22.66 19.82 -18.18
N LEU A 330 -23.95 20.12 -18.27
CA LEU A 330 -24.81 19.60 -19.33
C LEU A 330 -24.47 20.24 -20.69
N VAL A 331 -24.89 19.62 -21.79
CA VAL A 331 -24.95 20.30 -23.10
C VAL A 331 -25.71 21.63 -22.93
N GLY A 332 -25.10 22.74 -23.37
CA GLY A 332 -25.61 24.11 -23.14
C GLY A 332 -25.08 24.81 -21.88
N GLY A 333 -24.48 24.09 -20.93
CA GLY A 333 -24.00 24.61 -19.65
C GLY A 333 -25.09 24.79 -18.59
N PRO A 334 -24.79 25.42 -17.43
CA PRO A 334 -23.49 25.96 -17.03
C PRO A 334 -22.46 24.88 -16.66
N PHE A 335 -21.17 25.24 -16.73
CA PHE A 335 -20.06 24.38 -16.33
C PHE A 335 -19.56 24.75 -14.94
N THR A 336 -19.31 23.76 -14.10
CA THR A 336 -18.88 23.96 -12.70
C THR A 336 -17.55 23.23 -12.44
N PRO A 337 -16.48 23.94 -12.07
CA PRO A 337 -16.36 25.41 -12.01
C PRO A 337 -16.37 26.06 -13.40
N SER A 338 -16.80 27.32 -13.50
CA SER A 338 -16.84 28.08 -14.77
C SER A 338 -15.46 28.57 -15.24
N GLY A 339 -14.44 28.42 -14.40
CA GLY A 339 -13.06 28.80 -14.65
C GLY A 339 -12.18 28.64 -13.41
N GLN A 340 -10.90 28.97 -13.55
CA GLN A 340 -9.90 28.94 -12.48
C GLN A 340 -8.99 30.16 -12.56
N ALA A 341 -8.68 30.77 -11.42
CA ALA A 341 -7.66 31.80 -11.31
C ALA A 341 -6.32 31.18 -10.88
N PHE A 342 -5.23 31.64 -11.50
CA PHE A 342 -3.85 31.32 -11.21
C PHE A 342 -3.11 32.58 -10.78
N THR A 343 -2.29 32.49 -9.74
CA THR A 343 -1.36 33.53 -9.32
C THR A 343 0.03 33.18 -9.83
N LEU A 344 0.61 34.08 -10.61
CA LEU A 344 2.00 34.02 -11.05
C LEU A 344 2.82 34.87 -10.09
N ASN A 345 3.92 34.33 -9.57
CA ASN A 345 4.84 35.00 -8.67
C ASN A 345 6.26 34.93 -9.24
N ASN A 346 6.97 36.06 -9.29
CA ASN A 346 8.39 36.05 -9.57
C ASN A 346 9.17 35.94 -8.25
N ILE A 347 9.59 34.71 -7.92
CA ILE A 347 10.40 34.44 -6.71
C ILE A 347 11.90 34.66 -6.96
N GLY A 348 12.29 35.07 -8.16
CA GLY A 348 13.64 35.48 -8.49
C GLY A 348 13.96 36.92 -8.06
N SER A 349 15.23 37.27 -8.14
CA SER A 349 15.75 38.57 -7.68
C SER A 349 15.87 39.63 -8.79
N SER A 350 15.46 39.31 -10.02
CA SER A 350 15.38 40.24 -11.16
C SER A 350 14.06 40.09 -11.92
N SER A 351 13.69 41.08 -12.74
CA SER A 351 12.43 41.09 -13.50
C SER A 351 12.36 39.93 -14.50
N LEU A 352 11.17 39.34 -14.67
CA LEU A 352 10.91 38.30 -15.68
C LEU A 352 9.76 38.68 -16.60
N THR A 353 9.81 38.20 -17.84
CA THR A 353 8.72 38.23 -18.81
C THR A 353 8.05 36.87 -18.87
N TRP A 354 6.72 36.83 -19.02
CA TRP A 354 5.97 35.59 -19.00
C TRP A 354 4.83 35.55 -20.03
N THR A 355 4.39 34.34 -20.40
CA THR A 355 3.24 34.06 -21.27
C THR A 355 2.38 32.92 -20.73
N ALA A 356 1.08 32.92 -21.05
CA ALA A 356 0.12 31.85 -20.79
C ALA A 356 -0.68 31.55 -22.07
N THR A 357 -0.69 30.29 -22.53
CA THR A 357 -1.27 29.90 -23.83
C THR A 357 -2.07 28.60 -23.73
N ASN A 358 -3.06 28.41 -24.60
CA ASN A 358 -3.86 27.19 -24.74
C ASN A 358 -4.24 26.93 -26.21
N ALA A 359 -4.65 25.70 -26.55
CA ALA A 359 -4.97 25.32 -27.92
C ALA A 359 -6.47 25.32 -28.23
N ALA A 360 -7.32 25.03 -27.24
CA ALA A 360 -8.75 24.87 -27.45
C ALA A 360 -9.49 26.22 -27.58
N ASN A 361 -10.41 26.28 -28.53
CA ASN A 361 -11.26 27.45 -28.76
C ASN A 361 -12.42 27.58 -27.76
N TRP A 362 -12.68 26.57 -26.94
CA TRP A 362 -13.70 26.56 -25.87
C TRP A 362 -13.17 27.05 -24.52
N LEU A 363 -11.87 27.31 -24.41
CA LEU A 363 -11.20 27.86 -23.22
C LEU A 363 -10.58 29.23 -23.55
N SER A 364 -10.69 30.17 -22.63
CA SER A 364 -10.12 31.51 -22.76
C SER A 364 -9.22 31.85 -21.57
N ILE A 365 -8.07 32.48 -21.81
CA ILE A 365 -7.11 32.90 -20.79
C ILE A 365 -6.98 34.43 -20.79
N THR A 366 -6.96 35.06 -19.62
CA THR A 366 -6.70 36.50 -19.49
C THR A 366 -6.01 36.84 -18.16
N PRO A 367 -4.88 37.58 -18.16
CA PRO A 367 -4.06 38.00 -19.29
C PRO A 367 -3.19 36.86 -19.85
N THR A 368 -2.74 36.98 -21.11
CA THR A 368 -1.93 35.96 -21.81
C THR A 368 -0.43 36.22 -21.78
N ALA A 369 0.02 37.40 -21.36
CA ALA A 369 1.43 37.74 -21.22
C ALA A 369 1.65 38.93 -20.27
N GLY A 370 2.88 39.10 -19.76
CA GLY A 370 3.24 40.24 -18.94
C GLY A 370 4.72 40.29 -18.53
N THR A 371 5.06 41.25 -17.68
CA THR A 371 6.36 41.38 -17.01
C THR A 371 6.14 41.48 -15.50
N LEU A 372 6.92 40.76 -14.71
CA LEU A 372 6.87 40.73 -13.25
C LEU A 372 8.21 41.17 -12.67
N ALA A 373 8.21 42.21 -11.83
CA ALA A 373 9.38 42.57 -11.03
C ALA A 373 9.70 41.46 -10.00
N ALA A 374 10.91 41.49 -9.44
CA ALA A 374 11.30 40.58 -8.37
C ALA A 374 10.33 40.70 -7.17
N GLY A 375 9.83 39.57 -6.67
CA GLY A 375 8.85 39.50 -5.59
C GLY A 375 7.43 39.93 -5.95
N ALA A 376 7.16 40.32 -7.21
CA ALA A 376 5.83 40.74 -7.63
C ALA A 376 4.96 39.55 -8.05
N THR A 377 3.64 39.72 -7.92
CA THR A 377 2.63 38.75 -8.34
C THR A 377 1.65 39.33 -9.37
N THR A 378 0.99 38.45 -10.13
CA THR A 378 -0.13 38.81 -11.02
C THR A 378 -1.10 37.64 -11.17
N ASN A 379 -2.35 37.91 -11.51
CA ASN A 379 -3.39 36.89 -11.67
C ASN A 379 -3.70 36.62 -13.14
N VAL A 380 -3.82 35.35 -13.49
CA VAL A 380 -4.25 34.84 -14.80
C VAL A 380 -5.50 34.00 -14.61
N VAL A 381 -6.59 34.32 -15.29
CA VAL A 381 -7.86 33.61 -15.19
C VAL A 381 -8.11 32.81 -16.47
N ALA A 382 -8.41 31.53 -16.31
CA ALA A 382 -8.88 30.66 -17.38
C ALA A 382 -10.39 30.43 -17.24
N THR A 383 -11.18 30.63 -18.30
CA THR A 383 -12.65 30.52 -18.29
C THR A 383 -13.18 29.70 -19.46
N PHE A 384 -14.24 28.91 -19.23
CA PHE A 384 -14.97 28.22 -20.29
C PHE A 384 -15.86 29.24 -21.01
N ASN A 385 -15.63 29.44 -22.31
CA ASN A 385 -16.30 30.49 -23.08
C ASN A 385 -17.57 29.98 -23.78
N ALA A 386 -18.23 30.84 -24.57
CA ALA A 386 -19.49 30.50 -25.25
C ALA A 386 -19.40 29.29 -26.19
N ASN A 387 -18.21 28.98 -26.74
CA ASN A 387 -18.04 27.79 -27.58
C ASN A 387 -18.14 26.49 -26.77
N ALA A 388 -17.83 26.52 -25.46
CA ALA A 388 -17.98 25.37 -24.59
C ALA A 388 -19.45 24.91 -24.51
N SER A 389 -20.42 25.84 -24.54
CA SER A 389 -21.86 25.53 -24.52
C SER A 389 -22.36 24.82 -25.77
N ASN A 390 -21.64 24.90 -26.89
CA ASN A 390 -22.00 24.25 -28.15
C ASN A 390 -21.38 22.85 -28.30
N LEU A 391 -20.61 22.40 -27.32
CA LEU A 391 -19.98 21.09 -27.35
C LEU A 391 -21.03 19.99 -27.15
N SER A 392 -20.95 18.94 -27.96
CA SER A 392 -21.74 17.72 -27.77
C SER A 392 -21.34 16.99 -26.48
N SER A 393 -22.20 16.10 -25.98
CA SER A 393 -21.87 15.29 -24.80
C SER A 393 -20.61 14.43 -25.05
N ASN A 394 -19.50 14.79 -24.43
CA ASN A 394 -18.22 14.10 -24.51
C ASN A 394 -17.25 14.66 -23.45
N SER A 395 -16.08 14.02 -23.31
CA SER A 395 -14.94 14.56 -22.57
C SER A 395 -14.03 15.34 -23.52
N TYR A 396 -13.62 16.54 -23.11
CA TYR A 396 -12.72 17.43 -23.83
C TYR A 396 -11.51 17.74 -22.95
N SER A 397 -10.34 17.90 -23.58
CA SER A 397 -9.10 18.24 -22.87
C SER A 397 -8.30 19.31 -23.59
N ASP A 398 -7.55 20.09 -22.81
CA ASP A 398 -6.60 21.11 -23.28
C ASP A 398 -5.45 21.26 -22.25
N VAL A 399 -4.43 22.04 -22.57
CA VAL A 399 -3.32 22.37 -21.66
C VAL A 399 -3.08 23.88 -21.67
N ILE A 400 -2.95 24.45 -20.48
CA ILE A 400 -2.49 25.83 -20.28
C ILE A 400 -0.97 25.81 -20.07
N ALA A 401 -0.21 26.37 -20.99
CA ALA A 401 1.24 26.48 -20.88
C ALA A 401 1.65 27.87 -20.37
N PHE A 402 2.16 27.92 -19.13
CA PHE A 402 2.81 29.08 -18.54
C PHE A 402 4.31 29.03 -18.81
N ALA A 403 4.88 30.10 -19.36
CA ALA A 403 6.30 30.17 -19.67
C ALA A 403 6.92 31.47 -19.16
N ASN A 404 8.07 31.36 -18.50
CA ASN A 404 9.03 32.43 -18.30
C ASN A 404 9.83 32.61 -19.59
N THR A 405 9.52 33.65 -20.36
CA THR A 405 10.18 33.91 -21.64
C THR A 405 11.56 34.56 -21.50
N SER A 406 11.96 34.96 -20.28
CA SER A 406 13.29 35.51 -20.04
C SER A 406 14.38 34.44 -20.07
N ASN A 407 14.10 33.24 -19.55
CA ASN A 407 15.10 32.17 -19.44
C ASN A 407 14.52 30.74 -19.37
N GLY A 408 13.19 30.57 -19.36
CA GLY A 408 12.54 29.26 -19.24
C GLY A 408 12.42 28.70 -17.82
N ASN A 409 12.96 29.38 -16.81
CA ASN A 409 12.92 28.91 -15.42
C ASN A 409 11.52 29.09 -14.83
N GLY A 410 10.93 27.98 -14.38
CA GLY A 410 9.59 27.98 -13.79
C GLY A 410 8.45 27.85 -14.81
N ASN A 411 8.74 27.38 -16.02
CA ASN A 411 7.70 27.00 -16.98
C ASN A 411 6.83 25.87 -16.40
N LEU A 412 5.51 25.96 -16.60
CA LEU A 412 4.54 25.00 -16.09
C LEU A 412 3.43 24.76 -17.10
N ASN A 413 3.11 23.48 -17.34
CA ASN A 413 1.93 23.07 -18.10
C ASN A 413 0.84 22.59 -17.15
N VAL A 414 -0.35 23.17 -17.24
CA VAL A 414 -1.50 22.83 -16.40
C VAL A 414 -2.58 22.17 -17.25
N PRO A 415 -2.97 20.91 -16.98
CA PRO A 415 -3.99 20.23 -17.77
C PRO A 415 -5.39 20.79 -17.48
N VAL A 416 -6.26 20.77 -18.49
CA VAL A 416 -7.67 21.18 -18.41
C VAL A 416 -8.56 20.06 -18.93
N SER A 417 -9.58 19.69 -18.17
CA SER A 417 -10.61 18.71 -18.53
C SER A 417 -11.99 19.33 -18.42
N LEU A 418 -12.82 19.11 -19.45
CA LEU A 418 -14.22 19.49 -19.49
C LEU A 418 -15.07 18.26 -19.86
N VAL A 419 -15.98 17.85 -18.97
CA VAL A 419 -16.94 16.79 -19.27
C VAL A 419 -18.31 17.40 -19.54
N VAL A 420 -18.79 17.25 -20.77
CA VAL A 420 -20.13 17.65 -21.17
C VAL A 420 -21.05 16.43 -21.10
N THR A 421 -22.05 16.45 -20.24
CA THR A 421 -23.00 15.35 -20.08
C THR A 421 -24.29 15.58 -20.89
N GLY A 422 -24.86 14.51 -21.42
CA GLY A 422 -26.14 14.56 -22.15
C GLY A 422 -27.32 14.92 -21.24
N ALA A 423 -28.39 15.48 -21.82
CA ALA A 423 -29.61 15.78 -21.09
C ALA A 423 -30.24 14.48 -20.52
N PRO A 424 -30.86 14.50 -19.32
CA PRO A 424 -31.25 13.27 -18.62
C PRO A 424 -32.17 12.30 -19.40
N LEU A 425 -33.01 12.83 -20.30
CA LEU A 425 -33.92 12.07 -21.18
C LEU A 425 -33.20 11.29 -22.30
N GLN A 426 -32.01 11.73 -22.74
CA GLN A 426 -31.21 11.09 -23.80
C GLN A 426 -30.65 9.72 -23.38
N ARG A 427 -30.86 9.31 -22.12
CA ARG A 427 -30.54 7.96 -21.65
C ARG A 427 -31.49 6.90 -22.22
N ILE A 428 -32.69 7.28 -22.65
CA ILE A 428 -33.66 6.39 -23.28
C ILE A 428 -33.16 6.02 -24.68
N GLN A 429 -32.91 4.73 -24.92
CA GLN A 429 -32.27 4.26 -26.16
C GLN A 429 -33.27 3.92 -27.27
N THR A 430 -34.39 3.32 -26.87
CA THR A 430 -35.46 2.84 -27.76
C THR A 430 -36.82 3.27 -27.23
N VAL A 431 -37.70 3.77 -28.10
CA VAL A 431 -39.07 4.15 -27.76
C VAL A 431 -40.06 3.26 -28.51
N PHE A 432 -41.10 2.81 -27.81
CA PHE A 432 -42.31 2.20 -28.35
C PHE A 432 -43.49 3.09 -27.99
N MET A 433 -44.19 3.61 -28.99
CA MET A 433 -45.40 4.41 -28.82
C MET A 433 -46.60 3.55 -29.24
N ILE A 434 -47.46 3.19 -28.31
CA ILE A 434 -48.70 2.46 -28.56
C ILE A 434 -49.84 3.47 -28.45
N LEU A 435 -50.59 3.66 -29.54
CA LEU A 435 -51.68 4.62 -29.60
C LEU A 435 -53.03 3.90 -29.70
N MET A 436 -53.93 4.22 -28.78
CA MET A 436 -55.30 3.72 -28.66
C MET A 436 -56.31 4.82 -29.00
N GLU A 437 -57.59 4.49 -29.09
CA GLU A 437 -58.73 5.34 -29.47
C GLU A 437 -59.94 5.07 -28.54
N ASN A 438 -61.08 5.76 -28.62
CA ASN A 438 -61.23 7.10 -28.06
C ASN A 438 -61.85 7.04 -26.68
N HIS A 439 -61.07 7.28 -25.62
CA HIS A 439 -61.56 7.12 -24.25
C HIS A 439 -61.03 8.18 -23.30
N ASN A 440 -61.96 8.78 -22.54
CA ASN A 440 -61.60 9.55 -21.36
C ASN A 440 -60.89 8.64 -20.35
N TRP A 441 -59.92 9.20 -19.62
CA TRP A 441 -59.15 8.47 -18.61
C TRP A 441 -60.02 7.80 -17.55
N SER A 442 -61.15 8.43 -17.20
CA SER A 442 -62.16 7.89 -16.28
C SER A 442 -62.86 6.62 -16.77
N SER A 443 -62.85 6.34 -18.08
CA SER A 443 -63.41 5.12 -18.67
C SER A 443 -62.42 3.95 -18.61
N ILE A 444 -61.14 4.23 -18.34
CA ILE A 444 -60.04 3.26 -18.25
C ILE A 444 -59.66 3.02 -16.80
N LEU A 445 -59.30 4.08 -16.05
CA LEU A 445 -58.84 4.00 -14.67
C LEU A 445 -59.94 3.47 -13.75
N GLY A 446 -59.67 2.36 -13.07
CA GLY A 446 -60.61 1.67 -12.19
C GLY A 446 -61.71 0.87 -12.91
N SER A 447 -61.71 0.83 -14.25
CA SER A 447 -62.72 0.13 -15.03
C SER A 447 -62.57 -1.39 -14.96
N SER A 448 -63.67 -2.11 -14.73
CA SER A 448 -63.69 -3.58 -14.80
C SER A 448 -63.47 -4.13 -16.22
N SER A 449 -63.60 -3.28 -17.24
CA SER A 449 -63.35 -3.63 -18.63
C SER A 449 -61.86 -3.54 -19.00
N ALA A 450 -61.02 -2.91 -18.18
CA ALA A 450 -59.57 -2.80 -18.38
C ALA A 450 -58.75 -3.47 -17.25
N PRO A 451 -58.96 -4.78 -16.95
CA PRO A 451 -58.29 -5.43 -15.84
C PRO A 451 -56.77 -5.56 -16.01
N TYR A 452 -56.24 -5.70 -17.23
CA TYR A 452 -54.80 -5.80 -17.44
C TYR A 452 -54.10 -4.45 -17.20
N ILE A 453 -54.64 -3.37 -17.76
CA ILE A 453 -54.15 -2.00 -17.52
C ILE A 453 -54.16 -1.71 -16.02
N ASN A 454 -55.29 -1.91 -15.35
CA ASN A 454 -55.44 -1.51 -13.94
C ASN A 454 -54.69 -2.39 -12.95
N ASN A 455 -54.68 -3.71 -13.13
CA ASN A 455 -54.10 -4.62 -12.15
C ASN A 455 -52.65 -5.03 -12.46
N THR A 456 -52.18 -4.80 -13.69
CA THR A 456 -50.83 -5.20 -14.12
C THR A 456 -50.01 -3.99 -14.55
N VAL A 457 -50.48 -3.23 -15.54
CA VAL A 457 -49.67 -2.17 -16.15
C VAL A 457 -49.47 -0.98 -15.21
N LEU A 458 -50.55 -0.40 -14.66
CA LEU A 458 -50.47 0.78 -13.81
C LEU A 458 -49.58 0.55 -12.56
N PRO A 459 -49.65 -0.58 -11.83
CA PRO A 459 -48.77 -0.85 -10.70
C PRO A 459 -47.27 -0.85 -11.02
N MET A 460 -46.87 -1.12 -12.27
CA MET A 460 -45.46 -1.11 -12.69
C MET A 460 -45.05 0.13 -13.50
N ALA A 461 -46.01 0.97 -13.88
CA ALA A 461 -45.79 2.15 -14.71
C ALA A 461 -45.67 3.44 -13.89
N SER A 462 -45.29 4.51 -14.58
CA SER A 462 -45.63 5.89 -14.21
C SER A 462 -46.75 6.37 -15.12
N HIS A 463 -47.65 7.22 -14.64
CA HIS A 463 -48.75 7.75 -15.46
C HIS A 463 -49.11 9.19 -15.13
N ALA A 464 -49.75 9.89 -16.06
CA ALA A 464 -50.27 11.23 -15.84
C ALA A 464 -51.79 11.22 -15.65
N GLU A 465 -52.28 11.97 -14.67
CA GLU A 465 -53.72 12.14 -14.41
C GLU A 465 -54.35 13.28 -15.22
N GLN A 466 -53.51 14.13 -15.85
CA GLN A 466 -53.89 15.35 -16.55
C GLN A 466 -53.25 15.45 -17.94
N TYR A 467 -53.38 14.40 -18.75
CA TYR A 467 -52.99 14.41 -20.15
C TYR A 467 -54.22 14.68 -21.03
N TYR A 468 -54.13 15.60 -21.99
CA TYR A 468 -55.27 16.06 -22.80
C TYR A 468 -54.95 15.99 -24.29
N ASN A 469 -55.96 15.71 -25.12
CA ASN A 469 -55.82 16.00 -26.55
C ASN A 469 -55.80 17.54 -26.77
N PRO A 470 -55.22 18.05 -27.87
CA PRO A 470 -55.24 19.48 -28.18
C PRO A 470 -56.66 20.09 -28.12
N PRO A 471 -56.83 21.33 -27.62
CA PRO A 471 -58.15 21.90 -27.36
C PRO A 471 -59.04 21.97 -28.61
N GLY A 472 -60.28 21.46 -28.49
CA GLY A 472 -61.28 21.43 -29.55
C GLY A 472 -60.90 20.61 -30.78
N LEU A 473 -59.91 19.72 -30.67
CA LEU A 473 -59.40 18.95 -31.78
C LEU A 473 -60.06 17.57 -31.84
N HIS A 474 -61.08 17.48 -32.70
CA HIS A 474 -61.82 16.26 -33.03
C HIS A 474 -62.14 16.27 -34.54
N PRO A 475 -62.07 15.15 -35.28
CA PRO A 475 -61.89 13.75 -34.85
C PRO A 475 -60.40 13.29 -34.82
N SER A 476 -60.16 11.98 -34.78
CA SER A 476 -58.85 11.30 -34.63
C SER A 476 -57.70 11.82 -35.51
N LEU A 477 -57.83 11.85 -36.85
CA LEU A 477 -56.70 12.17 -37.76
C LEU A 477 -55.91 13.44 -37.36
N PRO A 478 -56.57 14.59 -37.11
CA PRO A 478 -55.90 15.78 -36.58
C PRO A 478 -55.01 15.55 -35.36
N ASN A 479 -55.39 14.68 -34.42
CA ASN A 479 -54.61 14.35 -33.21
C ASN A 479 -53.34 13.55 -33.54
N TYR A 480 -53.42 12.56 -34.44
CA TYR A 480 -52.25 11.81 -34.92
C TYR A 480 -51.25 12.72 -35.64
N LEU A 481 -51.71 13.63 -36.50
CA LEU A 481 -50.85 14.61 -37.15
C LEU A 481 -50.18 15.54 -36.13
N TRP A 482 -50.89 15.88 -35.05
CA TRP A 482 -50.35 16.71 -33.98
C TRP A 482 -49.24 15.98 -33.20
N LEU A 483 -49.40 14.68 -32.91
CA LEU A 483 -48.36 13.87 -32.26
C LEU A 483 -47.08 13.77 -33.11
N GLU A 484 -47.19 13.82 -34.44
CA GLU A 484 -46.07 13.68 -35.36
C GLU A 484 -45.41 15.01 -35.74
N ALA A 485 -46.15 16.13 -35.73
CA ALA A 485 -45.65 17.42 -36.22
C ALA A 485 -45.93 18.64 -35.33
N GLY A 486 -46.64 18.48 -34.21
CA GLY A 486 -47.02 19.56 -33.31
C GLY A 486 -48.04 20.52 -33.91
N THR A 487 -48.73 20.10 -34.97
CA THR A 487 -49.80 20.81 -35.69
C THR A 487 -50.65 19.83 -36.48
N ASN A 488 -51.88 20.20 -36.81
CA ASN A 488 -52.77 19.44 -37.70
C ASN A 488 -52.77 19.93 -39.15
N PHE A 489 -51.94 20.91 -39.50
CA PHE A 489 -51.87 21.53 -40.84
C PHE A 489 -53.22 22.10 -41.35
N GLY A 490 -54.13 22.45 -40.44
CA GLY A 490 -55.48 22.91 -40.77
C GLY A 490 -56.47 21.79 -41.14
N ILE A 491 -56.09 20.52 -40.98
CA ILE A 491 -56.99 19.36 -41.14
C ILE A 491 -57.85 19.21 -39.89
N THR A 492 -59.17 19.12 -40.07
CA THR A 492 -60.16 19.02 -38.97
C THR A 492 -61.18 17.90 -39.19
N SER A 493 -60.82 16.88 -39.99
CA SER A 493 -61.69 15.74 -40.32
C SER A 493 -60.86 14.53 -40.77
N ASP A 494 -61.42 13.33 -40.70
CA ASP A 494 -60.78 12.07 -41.11
C ASP A 494 -60.72 11.87 -42.62
N LEU A 495 -59.86 12.64 -43.28
CA LEU A 495 -59.61 12.53 -44.72
C LEU A 495 -58.60 11.42 -45.00
N LEU A 496 -58.73 10.73 -46.14
CA LEU A 496 -57.70 9.79 -46.61
C LEU A 496 -56.42 10.54 -47.05
N PRO A 497 -55.24 9.88 -47.03
CA PRO A 497 -53.98 10.46 -47.50
C PRO A 497 -54.07 11.10 -48.90
N ALA A 498 -54.85 10.49 -49.81
CA ALA A 498 -55.08 11.04 -51.16
C ALA A 498 -55.66 12.46 -51.22
N SER A 499 -56.28 12.93 -50.13
CA SER A 499 -56.89 14.26 -50.06
C SER A 499 -56.21 15.20 -49.05
N ALA A 500 -55.37 14.66 -48.16
CA ALA A 500 -54.84 15.38 -47.00
C ALA A 500 -53.33 15.20 -46.79
N HIS A 501 -52.62 14.63 -47.78
CA HIS A 501 -51.17 14.51 -47.73
C HIS A 501 -50.47 15.88 -47.69
N GLN A 502 -49.32 15.94 -47.02
CA GLN A 502 -48.56 17.13 -46.70
C GLN A 502 -47.20 17.12 -47.39
N ASN A 503 -46.92 18.18 -48.15
CA ASN A 503 -45.63 18.39 -48.80
C ASN A 503 -44.68 19.17 -47.88
N THR A 504 -44.25 18.54 -46.78
CA THR A 504 -43.34 19.13 -45.79
C THR A 504 -42.45 18.04 -45.18
N THR A 505 -41.27 18.43 -44.73
CA THR A 505 -40.35 17.59 -43.93
C THR A 505 -40.27 18.05 -42.48
N ASN A 506 -41.18 18.95 -42.06
CA ASN A 506 -41.27 19.43 -40.69
C ASN A 506 -42.18 18.49 -39.88
N HIS A 507 -41.74 17.25 -39.73
CA HIS A 507 -42.37 16.22 -38.93
C HIS A 507 -41.30 15.31 -38.31
N PHE A 508 -41.68 14.60 -37.26
CA PHE A 508 -40.76 13.99 -36.32
C PHE A 508 -39.89 12.90 -36.97
N VAL A 509 -40.46 11.99 -37.77
CA VAL A 509 -39.66 10.93 -38.41
C VAL A 509 -38.71 11.47 -39.48
N SER A 510 -39.00 12.61 -40.14
CA SER A 510 -37.98 13.30 -40.97
C SER A 510 -36.81 13.81 -40.14
N LEU A 511 -37.07 14.35 -38.94
CA LEU A 511 -36.01 14.82 -38.05
C LEU A 511 -35.13 13.65 -37.59
N LEU A 512 -35.75 12.51 -37.25
CA LEU A 512 -35.02 11.27 -36.92
C LEU A 512 -34.17 10.80 -38.09
N ALA A 513 -34.73 10.74 -39.30
CA ALA A 513 -34.02 10.31 -40.49
C ALA A 513 -32.80 11.20 -40.79
N ARG A 514 -32.94 12.53 -40.63
CA ARG A 514 -31.83 13.49 -40.79
C ARG A 514 -30.72 13.29 -39.75
N ALA A 515 -31.09 12.86 -38.54
CA ALA A 515 -30.15 12.53 -37.48
C ALA A 515 -29.56 11.11 -37.58
N GLY A 516 -29.93 10.33 -38.62
CA GLY A 516 -29.50 8.93 -38.77
C GLY A 516 -30.15 7.98 -37.76
N ILE A 517 -31.27 8.37 -37.16
CA ILE A 517 -32.01 7.58 -36.17
C ILE A 517 -33.08 6.78 -36.90
N SER A 518 -32.99 5.46 -36.81
CA SER A 518 -33.97 4.54 -37.40
C SER A 518 -35.34 4.67 -36.74
N TRP A 519 -36.39 4.60 -37.55
CA TRP A 519 -37.78 4.53 -37.09
C TRP A 519 -38.54 3.38 -37.78
N ARG A 520 -39.65 2.95 -37.18
CA ARG A 520 -40.57 1.95 -37.74
C ARG A 520 -41.98 2.19 -37.23
N SER A 521 -42.99 1.88 -38.04
CA SER A 521 -44.41 1.92 -37.71
C SER A 521 -44.96 0.50 -37.88
N TYR A 522 -45.52 -0.08 -36.82
CA TYR A 522 -46.11 -1.43 -36.82
C TYR A 522 -47.62 -1.31 -36.76
N GLN A 523 -48.27 -1.68 -37.86
CA GLN A 523 -49.69 -1.48 -38.06
C GLN A 523 -50.37 -2.84 -38.18
N GLU A 524 -51.40 -3.09 -37.38
CA GLU A 524 -52.15 -4.33 -37.48
C GLU A 524 -52.94 -4.40 -38.79
N ASP A 525 -53.21 -5.61 -39.29
CA ASP A 525 -54.03 -5.87 -40.49
C ASP A 525 -53.52 -5.39 -41.87
N ILE A 526 -52.33 -4.82 -41.96
CA ILE A 526 -51.64 -4.58 -43.24
C ILE A 526 -50.82 -5.79 -43.70
N CYS A 527 -50.51 -5.87 -45.00
CA CYS A 527 -49.63 -6.93 -45.54
C CYS A 527 -48.13 -6.60 -45.46
N GLY A 528 -47.76 -5.31 -45.35
CA GLY A 528 -46.37 -4.84 -45.54
C GLY A 528 -45.84 -4.95 -46.97
N CYS A 529 -46.74 -5.13 -47.94
CA CYS A 529 -46.43 -5.35 -49.35
C CYS A 529 -46.58 -4.08 -50.22
N ASN A 530 -47.30 -3.09 -49.71
CA ASN A 530 -47.50 -1.76 -50.29
C ASN A 530 -47.56 -0.70 -49.16
N CYS A 531 -47.40 0.56 -49.53
CA CYS A 531 -47.65 1.68 -48.63
C CYS A 531 -49.17 1.78 -48.38
N PRO A 532 -49.65 1.71 -47.12
CA PRO A 532 -51.07 1.52 -46.84
C PRO A 532 -51.85 2.86 -46.85
N LEU A 533 -52.06 3.41 -48.04
CA LEU A 533 -52.69 4.72 -48.25
C LEU A 533 -54.23 4.70 -48.23
N SER A 534 -54.84 3.55 -48.01
CA SER A 534 -56.30 3.33 -48.00
C SER A 534 -56.70 2.30 -46.96
N ASN A 535 -57.95 2.35 -46.49
CA ASN A 535 -58.50 1.35 -45.58
C ASN A 535 -58.29 -0.07 -46.12
N THR A 536 -57.76 -0.96 -45.30
CA THR A 536 -57.43 -2.34 -45.66
C THR A 536 -57.81 -3.24 -44.49
N ASN A 537 -58.71 -4.21 -44.68
CA ASN A 537 -59.28 -4.99 -43.56
C ASN A 537 -59.79 -4.05 -42.44
N LEU A 538 -59.30 -4.18 -41.20
CA LEU A 538 -59.59 -3.30 -40.08
C LEU A 538 -58.55 -2.17 -39.89
N TYR A 539 -57.50 -2.11 -40.73
CA TYR A 539 -56.56 -0.99 -40.74
C TYR A 539 -57.17 0.25 -41.41
N VAL A 540 -56.94 1.41 -40.80
CA VAL A 540 -57.35 2.71 -41.34
C VAL A 540 -56.15 3.68 -41.36
N PRO A 541 -55.86 4.37 -42.49
CA PRO A 541 -54.72 5.27 -42.58
C PRO A 541 -54.75 6.41 -41.57
N ARG A 542 -55.93 6.89 -41.18
CA ARG A 542 -56.09 7.99 -40.22
C ARG A 542 -55.47 7.72 -38.83
N HIS A 543 -55.17 6.47 -38.49
CA HIS A 543 -54.49 6.10 -37.24
C HIS A 543 -52.97 5.87 -37.43
N GLU A 544 -52.40 6.35 -38.55
CA GLU A 544 -50.98 6.28 -38.87
C GLU A 544 -50.56 7.63 -39.50
N PRO A 545 -49.83 8.50 -38.78
CA PRO A 545 -49.59 9.85 -39.27
C PRO A 545 -48.53 9.90 -40.38
N MET A 546 -47.58 8.95 -40.40
CA MET A 546 -46.44 8.97 -41.31
C MET A 546 -46.86 8.83 -42.79
N VAL A 547 -47.96 8.14 -43.10
CA VAL A 547 -48.49 7.99 -44.46
C VAL A 547 -49.15 9.26 -45.01
N TYR A 548 -49.27 10.33 -44.22
CA TYR A 548 -49.73 11.63 -44.71
C TYR A 548 -48.60 12.52 -45.21
N PHE A 549 -47.33 12.12 -45.10
CA PHE A 549 -46.21 12.96 -45.54
C PHE A 549 -45.59 12.51 -46.86
N ASP A 550 -45.39 13.45 -47.78
CA ASP A 550 -44.97 13.17 -49.15
C ASP A 550 -43.53 12.64 -49.26
N ASP A 551 -42.66 13.00 -48.32
CA ASP A 551 -41.28 12.52 -48.25
C ASP A 551 -41.18 11.07 -47.75
N ILE A 552 -42.24 10.55 -47.11
CA ILE A 552 -42.37 9.15 -46.73
C ILE A 552 -43.07 8.36 -47.85
N THR A 553 -44.15 8.90 -48.41
CA THR A 553 -45.00 8.21 -49.38
C THR A 553 -44.62 8.42 -50.83
N ASN A 554 -43.53 9.15 -51.11
CA ASN A 554 -43.13 9.56 -52.47
C ASN A 554 -44.30 10.23 -53.21
N THR A 555 -44.89 11.25 -52.58
CA THR A 555 -46.07 11.97 -53.08
C THR A 555 -47.29 11.04 -53.25
N ASN A 556 -47.73 10.44 -52.13
CA ASN A 556 -48.91 9.59 -52.03
C ASN A 556 -48.89 8.39 -53.02
N ASN A 557 -47.73 7.73 -53.15
CA ASN A 557 -47.53 6.57 -54.03
C ASN A 557 -47.54 5.25 -53.23
N ALA A 558 -48.50 4.38 -53.54
CA ALA A 558 -48.65 3.06 -52.90
C ALA A 558 -47.41 2.15 -53.05
N ASN A 559 -46.52 2.42 -54.01
CA ASN A 559 -45.27 1.68 -54.23
C ASN A 559 -44.04 2.39 -53.61
N SER A 560 -44.23 3.36 -52.70
CA SER A 560 -43.11 4.03 -52.05
C SER A 560 -42.23 3.04 -51.27
N ALA A 561 -40.97 2.91 -51.71
CA ALA A 561 -40.00 2.05 -51.05
C ALA A 561 -39.71 2.50 -49.61
N SER A 562 -39.68 3.82 -49.35
CA SER A 562 -39.44 4.38 -48.02
C SER A 562 -40.58 4.02 -47.05
N CYS A 563 -41.82 4.19 -47.50
CA CYS A 563 -43.00 3.81 -46.75
C CYS A 563 -43.05 2.29 -46.50
N ILE A 564 -42.88 1.45 -47.53
CA ILE A 564 -42.94 -0.02 -47.38
C ILE A 564 -41.85 -0.56 -46.44
N ALA A 565 -40.68 0.08 -46.42
CA ALA A 565 -39.56 -0.33 -45.57
C ALA A 565 -39.80 0.00 -44.09
N ASN A 566 -40.52 1.09 -43.79
CA ASN A 566 -40.70 1.58 -42.42
C ASN A 566 -42.10 1.33 -41.86
N VAL A 567 -43.14 1.17 -42.68
CA VAL A 567 -44.51 0.82 -42.27
C VAL A 567 -44.70 -0.68 -42.47
N ARG A 568 -44.67 -1.42 -41.36
CA ARG A 568 -44.58 -2.88 -41.32
C ARG A 568 -45.82 -3.50 -40.66
N PRO A 569 -46.21 -4.72 -41.04
CA PRO A 569 -47.33 -5.40 -40.41
C PRO A 569 -46.99 -5.71 -38.96
N TYR A 570 -47.94 -5.53 -38.05
CA TYR A 570 -47.74 -5.75 -36.62
C TYR A 570 -47.19 -7.16 -36.30
N THR A 571 -47.60 -8.18 -37.07
CA THR A 571 -47.10 -9.56 -36.94
C THR A 571 -45.58 -9.69 -37.11
N GLN A 572 -44.90 -8.70 -37.69
CA GLN A 572 -43.44 -8.69 -37.81
C GLN A 572 -42.73 -8.33 -36.50
N LEU A 573 -43.38 -7.59 -35.60
CA LEU A 573 -42.74 -7.03 -34.39
C LEU A 573 -42.08 -8.11 -33.52
N ALA A 574 -42.70 -9.28 -33.34
CA ALA A 574 -42.13 -10.36 -32.53
C ALA A 574 -40.80 -10.91 -33.11
N GLY A 575 -40.70 -10.99 -34.44
CA GLY A 575 -39.47 -11.37 -35.14
C GLY A 575 -38.38 -10.32 -34.99
N ASP A 576 -38.75 -9.05 -35.13
CA ASP A 576 -37.83 -7.93 -35.00
C ASP A 576 -37.34 -7.77 -33.54
N LEU A 577 -38.19 -7.98 -32.53
CA LEU A 577 -37.81 -7.96 -31.11
C LEU A 577 -36.84 -9.09 -30.76
N SER A 578 -37.13 -10.32 -31.20
CA SER A 578 -36.28 -11.49 -30.93
C SER A 578 -34.94 -11.44 -31.68
N SER A 579 -34.90 -10.75 -32.81
CA SER A 579 -33.68 -10.57 -33.63
C SER A 579 -32.94 -9.25 -33.35
N ASN A 580 -33.44 -8.43 -32.41
CA ASN A 580 -32.91 -7.10 -32.10
C ASN A 580 -32.83 -6.16 -33.33
N LEU A 581 -33.84 -6.24 -34.20
CA LEU A 581 -33.99 -5.45 -35.44
C LEU A 581 -35.05 -4.35 -35.35
N VAL A 582 -35.67 -4.17 -34.19
CA VAL A 582 -36.56 -3.03 -33.94
C VAL A 582 -35.80 -1.71 -34.12
N ALA A 583 -36.51 -0.69 -34.56
CA ALA A 583 -35.94 0.63 -34.74
C ALA A 583 -35.72 1.31 -33.38
N ARG A 584 -35.05 2.47 -33.37
CA ARG A 584 -34.91 3.31 -32.17
C ARG A 584 -36.23 4.00 -31.80
N TYR A 585 -37.05 4.35 -32.77
CA TYR A 585 -38.43 4.81 -32.56
C TYR A 585 -39.40 3.84 -33.24
N ASN A 586 -40.36 3.29 -32.48
CA ASN A 586 -41.34 2.33 -32.97
C ASN A 586 -42.74 2.84 -32.64
N PHE A 587 -43.51 3.21 -33.65
CA PHE A 587 -44.92 3.57 -33.53
C PHE A 587 -45.79 2.33 -33.74
N ILE A 588 -46.81 2.12 -32.91
CA ILE A 588 -47.63 0.92 -32.91
C ILE A 588 -49.09 1.33 -32.80
N THR A 589 -49.90 0.88 -33.77
CA THR A 589 -51.35 1.09 -33.74
C THR A 589 -52.04 -0.27 -33.93
N PRO A 590 -52.89 -0.70 -32.98
CA PRO A 590 -53.80 -1.82 -33.19
C PRO A 590 -54.84 -1.51 -34.27
N ASN A 591 -55.56 -2.53 -34.75
CA ASN A 591 -56.65 -2.31 -35.70
C ASN A 591 -57.91 -1.78 -34.99
N LEU A 592 -58.95 -1.40 -35.75
CA LEU A 592 -60.20 -0.83 -35.22
C LEU A 592 -60.90 -1.63 -34.10
N CYS A 593 -60.72 -2.96 -34.03
CA CYS A 593 -61.29 -3.77 -32.97
C CYS A 593 -60.45 -3.77 -31.70
N ASP A 594 -59.15 -3.57 -31.85
CA ASP A 594 -58.14 -3.74 -30.81
C ASP A 594 -57.61 -2.40 -30.28
N ASP A 595 -57.87 -1.29 -30.98
CA ASP A 595 -57.50 0.08 -30.58
C ASP A 595 -58.50 0.71 -29.60
N MET A 596 -59.60 0.02 -29.29
CA MET A 596 -60.73 0.47 -28.47
C MET A 596 -61.67 1.49 -29.15
N HIS A 597 -61.64 1.62 -30.49
CA HIS A 597 -62.56 2.51 -31.20
C HIS A 597 -63.88 1.84 -31.65
N ASN A 598 -63.86 0.57 -32.06
CA ASN A 598 -65.02 -0.10 -32.66
C ASN A 598 -65.42 -1.38 -31.91
N SER A 599 -66.72 -1.53 -31.68
CA SER A 599 -67.35 -2.72 -31.10
C SER A 599 -68.00 -3.64 -32.14
N SER A 600 -68.24 -3.13 -33.36
CA SER A 600 -69.00 -3.83 -34.39
C SER A 600 -68.11 -4.78 -35.19
N GLY A 601 -68.40 -6.08 -35.13
CA GLY A 601 -67.60 -7.11 -35.81
C GLY A 601 -66.37 -7.57 -35.03
N CYS A 602 -66.22 -7.13 -33.78
CA CYS A 602 -65.08 -7.41 -32.92
C CYS A 602 -65.35 -8.56 -31.94
N ALA A 603 -64.30 -9.02 -31.24
CA ALA A 603 -64.37 -10.17 -30.33
C ALA A 603 -65.43 -9.99 -29.22
N THR A 604 -65.59 -8.76 -28.72
CA THR A 604 -66.69 -8.37 -27.84
C THR A 604 -67.25 -7.00 -28.24
N THR A 605 -68.43 -6.67 -27.73
CA THR A 605 -69.02 -5.33 -27.89
C THR A 605 -68.48 -4.32 -26.88
N ASP A 606 -67.51 -4.70 -26.04
CA ASP A 606 -66.85 -3.84 -25.05
C ASP A 606 -65.49 -3.44 -25.62
N GLU A 607 -65.43 -2.21 -26.11
CA GLU A 607 -64.29 -1.65 -26.87
C GLU A 607 -63.04 -1.58 -25.97
N VAL A 608 -63.20 -1.09 -24.73
CA VAL A 608 -62.15 -1.06 -23.71
C VAL A 608 -61.60 -2.46 -23.45
N LYS A 609 -62.48 -3.45 -23.31
CA LYS A 609 -62.07 -4.84 -23.05
C LYS A 609 -61.31 -5.46 -24.20
N ASN A 610 -61.66 -5.16 -25.44
CA ASN A 610 -60.93 -5.66 -26.61
C ASN A 610 -59.49 -5.12 -26.59
N GLY A 611 -59.29 -3.81 -26.43
CA GLY A 611 -57.94 -3.25 -26.40
C GLY A 611 -57.13 -3.62 -25.15
N ASP A 612 -57.77 -3.79 -23.98
CA ASP A 612 -57.09 -4.30 -22.78
C ASP A 612 -56.60 -5.74 -23.00
N THR A 613 -57.41 -6.57 -23.65
CA THR A 613 -57.04 -7.94 -24.05
C THR A 613 -55.89 -7.93 -25.06
N TRP A 614 -55.93 -7.01 -26.03
CA TRP A 614 -54.85 -6.86 -27.00
C TRP A 614 -53.54 -6.48 -26.30
N LEU A 615 -53.55 -5.50 -25.38
CA LEU A 615 -52.39 -5.13 -24.58
C LEU A 615 -51.87 -6.31 -23.74
N ALA A 616 -52.76 -7.09 -23.11
CA ALA A 616 -52.39 -8.26 -22.32
C ALA A 616 -51.64 -9.31 -23.13
N ASN A 617 -51.99 -9.47 -24.40
CA ASN A 617 -51.36 -10.44 -25.30
C ASN A 617 -50.05 -9.93 -25.92
N ASN A 618 -49.88 -8.62 -26.04
CA ASN A 618 -48.87 -8.01 -26.90
C ASN A 618 -47.76 -7.25 -26.15
N LEU A 619 -48.13 -6.48 -25.14
CA LEU A 619 -47.19 -5.67 -24.35
C LEU A 619 -46.09 -6.53 -23.67
N PRO A 620 -46.37 -7.74 -23.13
CA PRO A 620 -45.33 -8.55 -22.49
C PRO A 620 -44.12 -8.86 -23.38
N ALA A 621 -44.32 -9.04 -24.70
CA ALA A 621 -43.21 -9.31 -25.62
C ALA A 621 -42.25 -8.12 -25.76
N ILE A 622 -42.79 -6.90 -25.74
CA ILE A 622 -42.00 -5.67 -25.75
C ILE A 622 -41.23 -5.54 -24.43
N LEU A 623 -41.90 -5.71 -23.29
CA LEU A 623 -41.30 -5.60 -21.96
C LEU A 623 -40.22 -6.67 -21.69
N ALA A 624 -40.31 -7.84 -22.33
CA ALA A 624 -39.32 -8.90 -22.24
C ALA A 624 -38.11 -8.72 -23.20
N SER A 625 -38.13 -7.71 -24.06
CA SER A 625 -37.12 -7.56 -25.12
C SER A 625 -35.79 -6.95 -24.65
N ALA A 626 -34.73 -7.22 -25.42
CA ALA A 626 -33.43 -6.57 -25.25
C ALA A 626 -33.53 -5.04 -25.42
N ALA A 627 -34.38 -4.58 -26.35
CA ALA A 627 -34.61 -3.16 -26.60
C ALA A 627 -35.23 -2.44 -25.39
N TYR A 628 -36.17 -3.08 -24.69
CA TYR A 628 -36.76 -2.53 -23.46
C TYR A 628 -35.77 -2.54 -22.29
N SER A 629 -35.08 -3.67 -22.06
CA SER A 629 -34.12 -3.78 -20.95
C SER A 629 -32.89 -2.86 -21.11
N ASN A 630 -32.51 -2.51 -22.34
CA ASN A 630 -31.48 -1.52 -22.63
C ASN A 630 -32.01 -0.08 -22.58
N ASN A 631 -32.57 0.33 -21.43
CA ASN A 631 -33.16 1.66 -21.22
C ASN A 631 -34.22 2.03 -22.28
N GLY A 632 -35.07 1.09 -22.68
CA GLY A 632 -36.21 1.38 -23.53
C GLY A 632 -37.37 2.02 -22.77
N ALA A 633 -38.26 2.69 -23.48
CA ALA A 633 -39.49 3.25 -22.94
C ALA A 633 -40.69 2.87 -23.80
N VAL A 634 -41.80 2.47 -23.15
CA VAL A 634 -43.10 2.28 -23.79
C VAL A 634 -44.02 3.41 -23.31
N PHE A 635 -44.61 4.13 -24.26
CA PHE A 635 -45.65 5.12 -24.04
C PHE A 635 -46.96 4.52 -24.53
N ILE A 636 -47.99 4.56 -23.70
CA ILE A 636 -49.35 4.15 -24.07
C ILE A 636 -50.25 5.35 -23.83
N THR A 637 -50.94 5.81 -24.86
CA THR A 637 -51.89 6.92 -24.76
C THR A 637 -53.06 6.72 -25.71
N TRP A 638 -54.02 7.63 -25.63
CA TRP A 638 -55.16 7.71 -26.54
C TRP A 638 -54.99 8.95 -27.41
N ASP A 639 -55.56 8.97 -28.61
CA ASP A 639 -55.50 10.13 -29.50
C ASP A 639 -56.55 11.19 -29.13
N GLU A 640 -57.79 10.81 -28.78
CA GLU A 640 -58.77 11.76 -28.29
C GLU A 640 -59.72 11.22 -27.22
N ALA A 641 -60.36 12.16 -26.52
CA ALA A 641 -61.37 11.85 -25.53
C ALA A 641 -62.71 11.53 -26.20
N GLY A 642 -63.39 10.47 -25.74
CA GLY A 642 -64.74 10.14 -26.22
C GLY A 642 -65.79 11.24 -25.98
N SER A 643 -65.51 12.19 -25.09
CA SER A 643 -66.26 13.46 -24.95
C SER A 643 -65.38 14.56 -24.33
N GLY A 644 -65.53 15.80 -24.82
CA GLY A 644 -64.68 16.93 -24.41
C GLY A 644 -63.25 16.78 -24.90
N ASP A 645 -62.27 17.38 -24.22
CA ASP A 645 -60.85 17.34 -24.61
C ASP A 645 -59.96 16.53 -23.62
N GLY A 646 -60.57 15.66 -22.81
CA GLY A 646 -59.87 14.81 -21.84
C GLY A 646 -60.30 15.02 -20.37
N PRO A 647 -59.49 14.59 -19.39
CA PRO A 647 -58.20 13.92 -19.58
C PRO A 647 -58.35 12.59 -20.31
N ILE A 648 -57.32 12.23 -21.08
CA ILE A 648 -57.07 10.90 -21.62
C ILE A 648 -55.86 10.29 -20.90
N GLY A 649 -55.61 9.00 -21.09
CA GLY A 649 -54.50 8.32 -20.39
C GLY A 649 -53.14 8.60 -21.01
N MET A 650 -52.11 8.73 -20.17
CA MET A 650 -50.70 8.64 -20.58
C MET A 650 -49.97 7.74 -19.58
N ILE A 651 -49.48 6.60 -20.06
CA ILE A 651 -48.80 5.58 -19.27
C ILE A 651 -47.39 5.41 -19.84
N VAL A 652 -46.40 5.41 -18.95
CA VAL A 652 -44.98 5.26 -19.27
C VAL A 652 -44.41 4.06 -18.51
N LEU A 653 -43.89 3.09 -19.27
CA LEU A 653 -43.14 1.94 -18.76
C LEU A 653 -41.69 2.08 -19.21
N SER A 654 -40.76 2.04 -18.28
CA SER A 654 -39.34 2.05 -18.61
C SER A 654 -38.52 1.57 -17.41
N PRO A 655 -37.33 0.96 -17.62
CA PRO A 655 -36.35 0.81 -16.55
C PRO A 655 -35.93 2.15 -15.92
N LEU A 656 -36.16 3.26 -16.62
CA LEU A 656 -35.89 4.63 -16.15
C LEU A 656 -37.15 5.36 -15.65
N ALA A 657 -38.34 4.75 -15.70
CA ALA A 657 -39.56 5.35 -15.16
C ALA A 657 -39.48 5.46 -13.64
N LYS A 658 -40.25 6.36 -13.01
CA LYS A 658 -40.41 6.33 -11.54
C LYS A 658 -41.09 5.02 -11.08
N ALA A 659 -41.90 4.43 -11.96
CA ALA A 659 -42.56 3.13 -11.81
C ALA A 659 -43.40 3.04 -10.52
N GLY A 660 -43.79 1.82 -10.15
CA GLY A 660 -44.43 1.54 -8.85
C GLY A 660 -45.81 2.20 -8.66
N GLY A 661 -46.53 2.49 -9.76
CA GLY A 661 -47.81 3.19 -9.71
C GLY A 661 -47.68 4.69 -9.49
N TYR A 662 -46.49 5.27 -9.70
CA TYR A 662 -46.28 6.71 -9.62
C TYR A 662 -47.25 7.47 -10.55
N SER A 663 -47.90 8.50 -10.03
CA SER A 663 -48.69 9.44 -10.83
C SER A 663 -48.40 10.89 -10.48
N ASN A 664 -48.71 11.78 -11.43
CA ASN A 664 -48.65 13.23 -11.24
C ASN A 664 -49.91 13.91 -11.80
N ASN A 665 -50.06 15.19 -11.46
CA ASN A 665 -51.15 16.06 -11.92
C ASN A 665 -50.62 17.22 -12.78
N ILE A 666 -49.48 17.05 -13.43
CA ILE A 666 -48.92 18.06 -14.33
C ILE A 666 -49.76 18.07 -15.62
N PRO A 667 -50.20 19.24 -16.12
CA PRO A 667 -50.92 19.32 -17.39
C PRO A 667 -50.01 18.99 -18.57
N TYR A 668 -50.41 17.99 -19.36
CA TYR A 668 -49.71 17.55 -20.57
C TYR A 668 -50.66 17.48 -21.77
N SER A 669 -50.09 17.47 -22.97
CA SER A 669 -50.82 17.23 -24.21
C SER A 669 -50.00 16.42 -25.22
N HIS A 670 -50.53 16.20 -26.43
CA HIS A 670 -49.75 15.65 -27.54
C HIS A 670 -48.47 16.43 -27.84
N SER A 671 -48.48 17.76 -27.65
CA SER A 671 -47.29 18.60 -27.77
C SER A 671 -46.22 18.22 -26.73
N SER A 672 -46.62 17.85 -25.51
CA SER A 672 -45.71 17.35 -24.47
C SER A 672 -45.04 16.03 -24.87
N THR A 673 -45.79 15.12 -25.47
CA THR A 673 -45.25 13.86 -25.98
C THR A 673 -44.24 14.12 -27.10
N LEU A 674 -44.60 14.91 -28.11
CA LEU A 674 -43.70 15.23 -29.22
C LEU A 674 -42.41 15.89 -28.72
N ARG A 675 -42.52 16.90 -27.84
CA ARG A 675 -41.35 17.54 -27.22
C ARG A 675 -40.44 16.52 -26.54
N THR A 676 -41.02 15.64 -25.73
CA THR A 676 -40.25 14.61 -25.00
C THR A 676 -39.51 13.69 -25.98
N LEU A 677 -40.15 13.30 -27.07
CA LEU A 677 -39.53 12.46 -28.10
C LEU A 677 -38.38 13.21 -28.80
N GLU A 678 -38.57 14.48 -29.16
CA GLU A 678 -37.52 15.33 -29.74
C GLU A 678 -36.31 15.48 -28.80
N GLU A 679 -36.56 15.62 -27.49
CA GLU A 679 -35.53 15.70 -26.45
C GLU A 679 -34.81 14.36 -26.22
N ILE A 680 -35.53 13.23 -26.20
CA ILE A 680 -34.94 11.87 -26.09
C ILE A 680 -33.95 11.62 -27.22
N PHE A 681 -34.33 11.95 -28.45
CA PHE A 681 -33.51 11.68 -29.64
C PHE A 681 -32.55 12.81 -30.00
N ASN A 682 -32.58 13.92 -29.25
CA ASN A 682 -31.78 15.12 -29.49
C ASN A 682 -31.92 15.64 -30.93
N VAL A 683 -33.15 15.69 -31.41
CA VAL A 683 -33.45 16.19 -32.76
C VAL A 683 -34.12 17.55 -32.66
N GLY A 684 -33.85 18.39 -33.66
CA GLY A 684 -34.45 19.72 -33.73
C GLY A 684 -34.41 20.27 -35.15
N PRO A 685 -35.01 21.45 -35.40
CA PRO A 685 -35.67 22.31 -34.41
C PRO A 685 -36.95 21.67 -33.84
N MET A 686 -37.34 22.04 -32.60
CA MET A 686 -38.60 21.60 -31.98
C MET A 686 -39.78 21.96 -32.88
N LEU A 687 -40.66 21.00 -33.14
CA LEU A 687 -41.73 21.10 -34.12
C LEU A 687 -43.01 21.71 -33.54
N GLY A 688 -43.59 22.67 -34.27
CA GLY A 688 -44.91 23.23 -33.96
C GLY A 688 -45.07 23.68 -32.51
N ASP A 689 -46.14 23.22 -31.87
CA ASP A 689 -46.46 23.56 -30.48
C ASP A 689 -45.57 22.84 -29.44
N ALA A 690 -44.78 21.82 -29.84
CA ALA A 690 -43.86 21.12 -28.94
C ALA A 690 -42.83 22.06 -28.30
N ALA A 691 -42.42 23.11 -29.02
CA ALA A 691 -41.50 24.13 -28.52
C ALA A 691 -42.00 24.85 -27.23
N ASN A 692 -43.31 24.90 -27.02
CA ASN A 692 -43.95 25.59 -25.89
C ASN A 692 -44.47 24.64 -24.81
N ALA A 693 -44.47 23.33 -25.05
CA ALA A 693 -45.04 22.35 -24.15
C ALA A 693 -44.11 22.02 -22.97
N THR A 694 -44.68 21.56 -21.86
CA THR A 694 -43.92 20.91 -20.78
C THR A 694 -43.63 19.47 -21.21
N ASP A 695 -42.38 19.01 -21.10
CA ASP A 695 -42.01 17.63 -21.40
C ASP A 695 -42.47 16.64 -20.29
N LEU A 696 -42.40 15.34 -20.58
CA LEU A 696 -42.83 14.25 -19.69
C LEU A 696 -41.72 13.77 -18.74
N SER A 697 -40.62 14.52 -18.56
CA SER A 697 -39.46 14.08 -17.75
C SER A 697 -39.80 13.73 -16.30
N ASP A 698 -40.86 14.32 -15.74
CA ASP A 698 -41.32 14.00 -14.39
C ASP A 698 -41.85 12.56 -14.26
N LEU A 699 -42.26 11.89 -15.34
CA LEU A 699 -42.65 10.47 -15.29
C LEU A 699 -41.43 9.53 -15.16
N PHE A 700 -40.22 10.07 -15.22
CA PHE A 700 -38.98 9.32 -15.16
C PHE A 700 -38.16 9.63 -13.89
N SER A 701 -37.43 8.64 -13.40
CA SER A 701 -36.48 8.80 -12.30
C SER A 701 -35.14 9.29 -12.87
N LEU A 702 -35.11 10.56 -13.26
CA LEU A 702 -33.98 11.14 -13.98
C LEU A 702 -32.97 11.87 -13.08
N ALA A 703 -33.10 11.75 -11.76
CA ALA A 703 -32.22 12.41 -10.81
C ALA A 703 -30.73 12.07 -11.09
N PRO A 704 -29.80 13.01 -10.85
CA PRO A 704 -28.35 12.77 -10.95
C PRO A 704 -27.79 11.66 -10.03
N GLY A 705 -28.64 10.99 -9.24
CA GLY A 705 -28.27 9.96 -8.28
C GLY A 705 -28.32 8.52 -8.80
N SER A 706 -28.74 8.25 -10.04
CA SER A 706 -28.93 6.88 -10.56
C SER A 706 -27.92 6.48 -11.63
N VAL A 707 -26.73 7.09 -11.65
CA VAL A 707 -25.63 6.70 -12.55
C VAL A 707 -24.51 6.06 -11.75
N GLY A 708 -23.81 5.10 -12.35
CA GLY A 708 -22.51 4.72 -11.84
C GLY A 708 -21.56 5.91 -12.00
N GLN A 709 -20.77 6.19 -10.97
CA GLN A 709 -19.83 7.31 -10.94
C GLN A 709 -18.43 6.74 -10.82
N LEU A 710 -17.57 7.01 -11.80
CA LEU A 710 -16.19 6.55 -11.75
C LEU A 710 -15.34 7.50 -10.88
N ALA A 711 -14.71 6.99 -9.85
CA ALA A 711 -13.73 7.70 -9.05
C ALA A 711 -12.35 7.08 -9.30
N VAL A 712 -11.35 7.91 -9.61
CA VAL A 712 -9.99 7.45 -9.92
C VAL A 712 -9.00 8.04 -8.91
N SER A 713 -8.25 7.19 -8.22
CA SER A 713 -7.22 7.60 -7.25
C SER A 713 -5.89 6.88 -7.54
N PRO A 714 -4.71 7.52 -7.41
CA PRO A 714 -4.50 8.91 -7.01
C PRO A 714 -4.89 9.91 -8.11
N ALA A 715 -4.99 11.18 -7.74
CA ALA A 715 -5.23 12.29 -8.69
C ALA A 715 -3.97 12.68 -9.49
N THR A 716 -2.79 12.24 -9.05
CA THR A 716 -1.51 12.57 -9.69
C THR A 716 -1.28 11.77 -10.97
N GLY A 717 -0.61 12.38 -11.94
CA GLY A 717 -0.16 11.72 -13.16
C GLY A 717 1.09 10.86 -12.95
N LEU A 718 1.39 10.01 -13.94
CA LEU A 718 2.63 9.24 -14.01
C LEU A 718 3.73 10.15 -14.58
N ALA A 719 4.77 10.45 -13.80
CA ALA A 719 5.97 11.11 -14.31
C ALA A 719 7.14 10.16 -14.14
N SER A 720 7.76 9.74 -15.25
CA SER A 720 8.87 8.80 -15.29
C SER A 720 10.08 9.43 -15.98
N THR A 721 11.29 9.15 -15.49
CA THR A 721 12.53 9.69 -16.08
C THR A 721 13.59 8.61 -16.15
N GLY A 722 14.41 8.63 -17.21
CA GLY A 722 15.51 7.70 -17.39
C GLY A 722 16.36 8.04 -18.61
N PRO A 723 17.55 7.44 -18.75
CA PRO A 723 18.41 7.68 -19.90
C PRO A 723 17.87 7.02 -21.18
N THR A 724 18.41 7.42 -22.34
CA THR A 724 18.20 6.68 -23.61
C THR A 724 18.55 5.20 -23.40
N GLY A 725 17.60 4.30 -23.70
CA GLY A 725 17.73 2.85 -23.42
C GLY A 725 17.19 2.38 -22.07
N GLY A 726 16.70 3.28 -21.21
CA GLY A 726 16.24 2.98 -19.84
C GLY A 726 17.39 2.69 -18.86
N PRO A 727 17.08 2.37 -17.58
CA PRO A 727 15.74 2.20 -17.01
C PRO A 727 15.04 3.53 -16.71
N PHE A 728 13.70 3.51 -16.72
CA PHE A 728 12.85 4.65 -16.40
C PHE A 728 12.21 4.46 -15.02
N ALA A 729 12.29 5.49 -14.17
CA ALA A 729 11.80 5.46 -12.80
C ALA A 729 10.84 6.64 -12.53
N PRO A 730 9.67 6.38 -11.90
CA PRO A 730 9.04 5.08 -11.65
C PRO A 730 8.71 4.31 -12.94
N SER A 731 8.73 2.97 -12.90
CA SER A 731 8.41 2.12 -14.05
C SER A 731 6.91 2.04 -14.36
N GLY A 732 6.06 2.61 -13.50
CA GLY A 732 4.62 2.64 -13.65
C GLY A 732 3.90 3.23 -12.44
N GLN A 733 2.59 3.39 -12.54
CA GLN A 733 1.71 3.85 -11.47
C GLN A 733 0.41 3.04 -11.46
N VAL A 734 -0.11 2.76 -10.26
CA VAL A 734 -1.40 2.07 -10.08
C VAL A 734 -2.48 3.09 -9.78
N TYR A 735 -3.60 2.98 -10.49
CA TYR A 735 -4.80 3.77 -10.29
C TYR A 735 -5.95 2.86 -9.83
N ALA A 736 -6.56 3.17 -8.69
CA ALA A 736 -7.80 2.55 -8.23
C ALA A 736 -8.99 3.24 -8.88
N LEU A 737 -9.78 2.47 -9.63
CA LEU A 737 -11.06 2.87 -10.22
C LEU A 737 -12.18 2.32 -9.36
N THR A 738 -12.94 3.19 -8.71
CA THR A 738 -14.07 2.84 -7.85
C THR A 738 -15.37 3.32 -8.47
N ASN A 739 -16.42 2.50 -8.45
CA ASN A 739 -17.77 2.98 -8.72
C ASN A 739 -18.39 3.56 -7.44
N SER A 740 -18.36 4.88 -7.31
CA SER A 740 -18.98 5.62 -6.19
C SER A 740 -20.45 5.98 -6.42
N GLY A 741 -21.03 5.57 -7.55
CA GLY A 741 -22.40 5.87 -7.93
C GLY A 741 -23.39 4.78 -7.53
N ALA A 742 -24.68 4.99 -7.84
CA ALA A 742 -25.76 4.10 -7.41
C ALA A 742 -26.19 3.04 -8.45
N ALA A 743 -25.49 2.96 -9.60
CA ALA A 743 -25.72 1.93 -10.62
C ALA A 743 -24.40 1.35 -11.11
N SER A 744 -24.42 0.12 -11.65
CA SER A 744 -23.24 -0.49 -12.28
C SER A 744 -22.77 0.33 -13.49
N LEU A 745 -21.45 0.44 -13.69
CA LEU A 745 -20.86 1.15 -14.82
C LEU A 745 -19.87 0.29 -15.61
N ASN A 746 -19.85 0.48 -16.93
CA ASN A 746 -18.78 0.01 -17.81
C ASN A 746 -17.73 1.11 -17.94
N TRP A 747 -16.45 0.75 -17.95
CA TRP A 747 -15.35 1.69 -18.02
C TRP A 747 -14.24 1.24 -18.97
N THR A 748 -13.45 2.20 -19.46
CA THR A 748 -12.22 1.99 -20.24
C THR A 748 -11.09 2.87 -19.73
N ALA A 749 -9.85 2.42 -19.89
CA ALA A 749 -8.62 3.17 -19.69
C ALA A 749 -7.84 3.15 -21.02
N THR A 750 -7.49 4.32 -21.54
CA THR A 750 -6.88 4.46 -22.88
C THR A 750 -5.70 5.43 -22.84
N ASP A 751 -4.72 5.16 -23.69
CA ASP A 751 -3.51 5.97 -23.92
C ASP A 751 -3.25 6.08 -25.44
N THR A 752 -2.43 7.05 -25.87
CA THR A 752 -2.19 7.33 -27.30
C THR A 752 -0.78 6.97 -27.76
N THR A 753 0.11 6.68 -26.81
CA THR A 753 1.51 6.37 -27.07
C THR A 753 1.78 4.88 -27.01
N ASN A 754 2.89 4.46 -27.62
CA ASN A 754 3.30 3.05 -27.63
C ASN A 754 4.31 2.70 -26.53
N TRP A 755 4.84 3.68 -25.79
CA TRP A 755 5.78 3.49 -24.68
C TRP A 755 5.10 3.28 -23.33
N LEU A 756 3.77 3.42 -23.30
CA LEU A 756 2.92 3.17 -22.14
C LEU A 756 2.03 1.94 -22.37
N THR A 757 1.62 1.26 -21.29
CA THR A 757 0.66 0.16 -21.35
C THR A 757 -0.25 0.19 -20.14
N LEU A 758 -1.56 0.05 -20.36
CA LEU A 758 -2.59 0.03 -19.32
C LEU A 758 -3.15 -1.38 -19.13
N SER A 759 -3.21 -1.87 -17.89
CA SER A 759 -3.79 -3.19 -17.60
C SER A 759 -4.50 -3.23 -16.24
N PRO A 760 -5.78 -3.66 -16.18
CA PRO A 760 -6.69 -3.90 -17.30
C PRO A 760 -7.11 -2.59 -17.99
N ALA A 761 -7.38 -2.63 -19.30
CA ALA A 761 -7.78 -1.46 -20.10
C ALA A 761 -9.31 -1.23 -20.17
N SER A 762 -10.11 -2.15 -19.67
CA SER A 762 -11.58 -2.02 -19.63
C SER A 762 -12.21 -2.97 -18.61
N GLY A 763 -13.45 -2.69 -18.19
CA GLY A 763 -14.22 -3.59 -17.35
C GLY A 763 -15.61 -3.07 -16.97
N THR A 764 -16.27 -3.79 -16.06
CA THR A 764 -17.56 -3.40 -15.46
C THR A 764 -17.38 -3.34 -13.94
N LEU A 765 -17.85 -2.26 -13.30
CA LEU A 765 -17.86 -2.09 -11.85
C LEU A 765 -19.30 -2.00 -11.36
N VAL A 766 -19.70 -2.95 -10.51
CA VAL A 766 -20.95 -2.83 -9.74
C VAL A 766 -20.82 -1.75 -8.66
N VAL A 767 -21.95 -1.33 -8.10
CA VAL A 767 -22.00 -0.27 -7.06
C VAL A 767 -21.03 -0.56 -5.91
N GLY A 768 -20.17 0.40 -5.59
CA GLY A 768 -19.18 0.31 -4.52
C GLY A 768 -17.94 -0.56 -4.82
N ALA A 769 -17.89 -1.25 -5.97
CA ALA A 769 -16.74 -2.06 -6.35
C ALA A 769 -15.57 -1.18 -6.81
N SER A 770 -14.35 -1.72 -6.66
CA SER A 770 -13.11 -1.06 -7.07
C SER A 770 -12.19 -2.04 -7.81
N VAL A 771 -11.40 -1.53 -8.77
CA VAL A 771 -10.41 -2.28 -9.55
C VAL A 771 -9.13 -1.46 -9.70
N SER A 772 -7.97 -2.13 -9.69
CA SER A 772 -6.68 -1.47 -9.93
C SER A 772 -6.30 -1.55 -11.40
N VAL A 773 -6.04 -0.41 -12.04
CA VAL A 773 -5.46 -0.27 -13.37
C VAL A 773 -4.01 0.17 -13.23
N THR A 774 -3.08 -0.63 -13.74
CA THR A 774 -1.65 -0.31 -13.72
C THR A 774 -1.24 0.29 -15.05
N ALA A 775 -0.71 1.51 -15.01
CA ALA A 775 -0.03 2.17 -16.14
C ALA A 775 1.47 1.89 -16.07
N THR A 776 2.05 1.22 -17.05
CA THR A 776 3.44 0.74 -17.05
C THR A 776 4.24 1.32 -18.21
N ILE A 777 5.44 1.84 -17.95
CA ILE A 777 6.41 2.19 -18.98
C ILE A 777 6.94 0.89 -19.58
N ASN A 778 6.60 0.62 -20.84
CA ASN A 778 6.91 -0.64 -21.49
C ASN A 778 8.26 -0.59 -22.24
N ALA A 779 8.67 -1.72 -22.83
CA ALA A 779 9.96 -1.85 -23.50
C ALA A 779 10.16 -0.91 -24.71
N ASN A 780 9.09 -0.39 -25.33
CA ASN A 780 9.21 0.53 -26.45
C ASN A 780 9.83 1.87 -26.02
N ALA A 781 9.68 2.25 -24.73
CA ALA A 781 10.33 3.44 -24.16
C ALA A 781 11.86 3.42 -24.33
N ASN A 782 12.48 2.23 -24.34
CA ASN A 782 13.94 2.09 -24.46
C ASN A 782 14.46 2.51 -25.85
N SER A 783 13.59 2.53 -26.86
CA SER A 783 13.94 2.91 -28.23
C SER A 783 13.80 4.42 -28.50
N LEU A 784 13.27 5.18 -27.54
CA LEU A 784 13.10 6.62 -27.64
C LEU A 784 14.45 7.33 -27.47
N GLY A 785 14.72 8.30 -28.34
CA GLY A 785 15.87 9.19 -28.19
C GLY A 785 15.70 10.15 -27.00
N ALA A 786 16.76 10.84 -26.60
CA ALA A 786 16.66 11.85 -25.56
C ALA A 786 15.65 12.96 -25.92
N GLY A 787 14.80 13.31 -24.98
CA GLY A 787 13.70 14.25 -25.15
C GLY A 787 12.61 14.03 -24.11
N ASN A 788 11.65 14.96 -24.06
CA ASN A 788 10.47 14.84 -23.22
C ASN A 788 9.33 14.27 -24.06
N TYR A 789 8.70 13.21 -23.57
CA TYR A 789 7.54 12.57 -24.14
C TYR A 789 6.38 12.72 -23.17
N SER A 790 5.18 12.90 -23.69
CA SER A 790 3.97 13.06 -22.89
C SER A 790 2.82 12.30 -23.52
N ASP A 791 1.93 11.80 -22.68
CA ASP A 791 0.66 11.19 -23.03
C ASP A 791 -0.41 11.59 -22.00
N THR A 792 -1.67 11.30 -22.31
CA THR A 792 -2.80 11.49 -21.41
C THR A 792 -3.54 10.17 -21.26
N ILE A 793 -3.50 9.59 -20.06
CA ILE A 793 -4.27 8.40 -19.72
C ILE A 793 -5.71 8.85 -19.50
N SER A 794 -6.65 8.32 -20.29
CA SER A 794 -8.07 8.66 -20.20
C SER A 794 -8.86 7.50 -19.59
N PHE A 795 -9.48 7.75 -18.44
CA PHE A 795 -10.39 6.83 -17.75
C PHE A 795 -11.82 7.25 -18.04
N ASN A 796 -12.54 6.47 -18.84
CA ASN A 796 -13.87 6.81 -19.33
C ASN A 796 -14.93 5.90 -18.71
N ASN A 797 -15.98 6.51 -18.15
CA ASN A 797 -17.23 5.83 -17.80
C ASN A 797 -18.14 5.77 -19.03
N LEU A 798 -18.33 4.57 -19.58
CA LEU A 798 -19.17 4.33 -20.75
C LEU A 798 -20.68 4.29 -20.44
N SER A 799 -21.06 4.25 -19.15
CA SER A 799 -22.45 4.14 -18.69
C SER A 799 -23.10 5.49 -18.34
N GLY A 800 -22.56 6.60 -18.87
CA GLY A 800 -23.12 7.94 -18.68
C GLY A 800 -22.08 9.05 -18.48
N GLY A 801 -20.79 8.77 -18.67
CA GLY A 801 -19.71 9.76 -18.62
C GLY A 801 -19.33 10.27 -17.23
N SER A 802 -20.19 10.08 -16.22
CA SER A 802 -20.00 10.62 -14.87
C SER A 802 -18.75 10.05 -14.18
N GLY A 803 -17.85 10.93 -13.76
CA GLY A 803 -16.57 10.53 -13.16
C GLY A 803 -15.47 10.12 -14.14
N SER A 804 -15.70 10.26 -15.45
CA SER A 804 -14.61 10.15 -16.42
C SER A 804 -13.56 11.23 -16.14
N THR A 805 -12.29 10.87 -16.22
CA THR A 805 -11.18 11.75 -15.86
C THR A 805 -9.91 11.33 -16.56
N THR A 806 -8.90 12.20 -16.58
CA THR A 806 -7.61 11.91 -17.20
C THR A 806 -6.47 12.05 -16.20
N ARG A 807 -5.35 11.38 -16.47
CA ARG A 807 -4.09 11.54 -15.74
C ARG A 807 -2.98 11.80 -16.74
N ALA A 808 -2.16 12.83 -16.48
CA ALA A 808 -1.00 13.09 -17.30
C ALA A 808 0.00 11.93 -17.17
N ALA A 809 0.61 11.52 -18.28
CA ALA A 809 1.76 10.64 -18.29
C ALA A 809 2.93 11.40 -18.95
N SER A 810 4.07 11.46 -18.30
CA SER A 810 5.28 12.08 -18.85
C SER A 810 6.46 11.14 -18.71
N LEU A 811 7.29 11.12 -19.74
CA LEU A 811 8.51 10.35 -19.82
C LEU A 811 9.64 11.27 -20.27
N THR A 812 10.59 11.55 -19.39
CA THR A 812 11.80 12.30 -19.73
C THR A 812 12.92 11.32 -20.05
N VAL A 813 13.34 11.29 -21.31
CA VAL A 813 14.49 10.51 -21.77
C VAL A 813 15.72 11.43 -21.79
N THR A 814 16.73 11.14 -20.98
CA THR A 814 17.93 11.97 -20.93
C THR A 814 19.00 11.47 -21.91
N ASN A 815 19.84 12.40 -22.40
CA ASN A 815 21.00 12.06 -23.23
C ASN A 815 21.99 11.22 -22.41
N SER A 816 22.12 9.94 -22.77
CA SER A 816 23.09 9.06 -22.13
C SER A 816 24.45 9.21 -22.82
N ASN A 817 25.31 10.04 -22.25
CA ASN A 817 26.76 9.93 -22.45
C ASN A 817 27.50 10.00 -21.11
N VAL A 818 26.94 9.34 -20.09
CA VAL A 818 27.69 9.04 -18.86
C VAL A 818 27.84 7.54 -18.77
N GLN A 819 28.84 7.02 -19.49
CA GLN A 819 29.44 5.75 -19.12
C GLN A 819 29.91 5.89 -17.66
N SER A 820 29.55 4.94 -16.81
CA SER A 820 29.91 4.93 -15.39
C SER A 820 30.39 3.54 -14.98
N PRO A 821 31.07 3.38 -13.83
CA PRO A 821 31.29 2.05 -13.23
C PRO A 821 29.97 1.27 -13.16
N PRO A 822 30.00 -0.07 -13.23
CA PRO A 822 28.78 -0.86 -13.30
C PRO A 822 27.94 -0.69 -12.01
N THR A 823 26.63 -0.87 -12.10
CA THR A 823 25.76 -0.90 -10.90
C THR A 823 25.45 -2.35 -10.56
N VAL A 824 25.63 -2.75 -9.30
CA VAL A 824 25.41 -4.13 -8.83
C VAL A 824 24.40 -4.19 -7.72
N THR A 825 23.57 -5.23 -7.75
CA THR A 825 22.69 -5.62 -6.63
C THR A 825 22.89 -7.10 -6.35
N THR A 826 23.35 -7.42 -5.14
CA THR A 826 23.41 -8.79 -4.65
C THR A 826 21.98 -9.27 -4.33
N GLY A 827 21.52 -10.34 -4.99
CA GLY A 827 20.26 -11.00 -4.70
C GLY A 827 20.42 -12.12 -3.65
N GLY A 828 19.35 -12.84 -3.35
CA GLY A 828 19.38 -13.96 -2.39
C GLY A 828 19.95 -15.26 -2.98
N GLY A 829 20.41 -16.16 -2.11
CA GLY A 829 20.80 -17.53 -2.49
C GLY A 829 19.57 -18.42 -2.76
N SER A 830 19.64 -19.27 -3.77
CA SER A 830 18.58 -20.24 -4.14
C SER A 830 19.16 -21.63 -4.39
N ASN A 831 18.30 -22.64 -4.62
CA ASN A 831 18.71 -24.04 -4.84
C ASN A 831 19.66 -24.58 -3.74
N LEU A 832 19.34 -24.28 -2.48
CA LEU A 832 20.17 -24.64 -1.33
C LEU A 832 20.09 -26.16 -1.09
N THR A 833 21.24 -26.82 -1.09
CA THR A 833 21.37 -28.22 -0.68
C THR A 833 22.22 -28.31 0.60
N THR A 834 22.51 -29.53 1.04
CA THR A 834 23.47 -29.76 2.14
C THR A 834 24.90 -29.35 1.79
N ASN A 835 25.23 -29.10 0.52
CA ASN A 835 26.61 -28.83 0.09
C ASN A 835 26.75 -27.86 -1.10
N SER A 836 25.67 -27.21 -1.55
CA SER A 836 25.69 -26.31 -2.70
C SER A 836 24.61 -25.23 -2.60
N ALA A 837 24.78 -24.15 -3.35
CA ALA A 837 23.84 -23.06 -3.50
C ALA A 837 23.99 -22.39 -4.87
N THR A 838 22.98 -21.66 -5.31
CA THR A 838 23.05 -20.74 -6.45
C THR A 838 23.00 -19.31 -5.93
N LEU A 839 24.02 -18.52 -6.21
CA LEU A 839 24.08 -17.09 -5.88
C LEU A 839 23.44 -16.29 -7.01
N ASN A 840 22.57 -15.34 -6.68
CA ASN A 840 21.84 -14.54 -7.66
C ASN A 840 22.10 -13.06 -7.46
N GLY A 841 21.97 -12.26 -8.52
CA GLY A 841 22.03 -10.80 -8.44
C GLY A 841 21.78 -10.15 -9.80
N THR A 842 21.92 -8.84 -9.88
CA THR A 842 21.82 -8.08 -11.12
C THR A 842 23.02 -7.16 -11.31
N VAL A 843 23.45 -7.02 -12.56
CA VAL A 843 24.53 -6.09 -12.97
C VAL A 843 23.99 -5.20 -14.07
N ASN A 844 24.03 -3.89 -13.90
CA ASN A 844 23.93 -2.95 -15.02
C ASN A 844 25.34 -2.58 -15.50
N PRO A 845 25.74 -2.92 -16.74
CA PRO A 845 27.04 -2.57 -17.29
C PRO A 845 27.25 -1.06 -17.52
N ASN A 846 26.18 -0.26 -17.41
CA ASN A 846 26.17 1.20 -17.57
C ASN A 846 26.83 1.68 -18.87
N GLY A 847 26.58 0.94 -19.96
CA GLY A 847 27.05 1.29 -21.30
C GLY A 847 28.46 0.82 -21.64
N LEU A 848 29.15 0.11 -20.74
CA LEU A 848 30.49 -0.44 -20.96
C LEU A 848 30.55 -1.94 -20.72
N ALA A 849 31.38 -2.64 -21.49
CA ALA A 849 31.63 -4.07 -21.31
C ALA A 849 32.09 -4.36 -19.87
N THR A 850 31.35 -5.21 -19.18
CA THR A 850 31.48 -5.46 -17.74
C THR A 850 31.64 -6.95 -17.47
N THR A 851 32.57 -7.31 -16.58
CA THR A 851 32.70 -8.67 -16.03
C THR A 851 32.22 -8.70 -14.59
N ALA A 852 31.65 -9.82 -14.14
CA ALA A 852 31.15 -9.97 -12.78
C ALA A 852 31.56 -11.30 -12.12
N HIS A 853 31.60 -11.32 -10.81
CA HIS A 853 31.81 -12.51 -9.98
C HIS A 853 31.13 -12.33 -8.63
N PHE A 854 30.86 -13.43 -7.94
CA PHE A 854 30.43 -13.40 -6.56
C PHE A 854 31.61 -13.66 -5.64
N ASP A 855 31.84 -12.79 -4.66
CA ASP A 855 32.69 -13.08 -3.52
C ASP A 855 31.84 -13.84 -2.49
N TYR A 856 32.34 -14.95 -1.94
CA TYR A 856 31.64 -15.69 -0.88
C TYR A 856 32.61 -16.27 0.15
N GLY A 857 32.11 -16.54 1.35
CA GLY A 857 32.88 -17.12 2.44
C GLY A 857 32.08 -17.25 3.73
N LEU A 858 32.74 -17.68 4.81
CA LEU A 858 32.11 -17.84 6.13
C LEU A 858 31.96 -16.51 6.91
N THR A 859 32.54 -15.42 6.40
CA THR A 859 32.49 -14.08 7.02
C THR A 859 32.34 -13.01 5.93
N PRO A 860 31.98 -11.75 6.27
CA PRO A 860 31.95 -10.63 5.33
C PRO A 860 33.32 -10.25 4.73
N SER A 861 34.42 -10.83 5.20
CA SER A 861 35.73 -10.69 4.54
C SER A 861 35.84 -11.53 3.26
N TYR A 862 34.90 -12.47 3.08
CA TYR A 862 34.89 -13.47 2.02
C TYR A 862 36.21 -14.25 1.96
N GLY A 863 36.36 -15.15 0.99
CA GLY A 863 37.60 -15.92 0.83
C GLY A 863 37.61 -16.82 -0.40
N SER A 864 36.51 -16.82 -1.16
CA SER A 864 36.35 -17.57 -2.38
C SER A 864 35.56 -16.73 -3.38
N THR A 865 35.73 -17.01 -4.66
CA THR A 865 35.04 -16.30 -5.74
C THR A 865 34.36 -17.30 -6.68
N ALA A 866 33.14 -16.99 -7.11
CA ALA A 866 32.41 -17.74 -8.12
C ALA A 866 32.21 -16.86 -9.36
N ALA A 867 32.76 -17.28 -10.50
CA ALA A 867 32.71 -16.49 -11.72
C ALA A 867 31.29 -16.46 -12.32
N VAL A 868 30.87 -15.30 -12.81
CA VAL A 868 29.71 -15.18 -13.70
C VAL A 868 30.22 -15.36 -15.13
N GLY A 869 29.59 -16.24 -15.90
CA GLY A 869 29.98 -16.51 -17.28
C GLY A 869 29.64 -15.36 -18.23
N GLY A 870 30.58 -14.99 -19.11
CA GLY A 870 30.38 -14.04 -20.21
C GLY A 870 30.69 -12.58 -19.88
N THR A 871 30.65 -11.74 -20.91
CA THR A 871 30.78 -10.27 -20.80
C THR A 871 29.40 -9.64 -20.89
N LEU A 872 29.08 -8.80 -19.90
CA LEU A 872 27.81 -8.09 -19.80
C LEU A 872 27.94 -6.75 -20.55
N ASN A 873 27.00 -6.47 -21.44
CA ASN A 873 27.03 -5.29 -22.32
C ASN A 873 25.69 -4.55 -22.30
N GLY A 874 25.68 -3.24 -22.58
CA GLY A 874 24.46 -2.43 -22.60
C GLY A 874 24.27 -1.58 -21.34
N SER A 875 23.13 -0.90 -21.23
CA SER A 875 22.83 0.09 -20.18
C SER A 875 21.69 -0.29 -19.25
N THR A 876 21.22 -1.54 -19.31
CA THR A 876 20.14 -2.07 -18.47
C THR A 876 20.66 -3.15 -17.52
N ALA A 877 20.06 -3.25 -16.33
CA ALA A 877 20.37 -4.31 -15.38
C ALA A 877 20.07 -5.70 -15.96
N GLN A 878 21.04 -6.59 -15.90
CA GLN A 878 20.96 -7.97 -16.37
C GLN A 878 21.07 -8.93 -15.19
N PRO A 879 20.21 -9.96 -15.11
CA PRO A 879 20.32 -10.97 -14.07
C PRO A 879 21.58 -11.81 -14.29
N VAL A 880 22.29 -12.10 -13.20
CA VAL A 880 23.47 -12.96 -13.19
C VAL A 880 23.33 -13.97 -12.05
N SER A 881 23.88 -15.16 -12.27
CA SER A 881 23.94 -16.18 -11.24
C SER A 881 25.22 -17.02 -11.34
N ALA A 882 25.61 -17.61 -10.22
CA ALA A 882 26.72 -18.55 -10.15
C ALA A 882 26.39 -19.69 -9.18
N GLY A 883 26.57 -20.93 -9.63
CA GLY A 883 26.47 -22.11 -8.77
C GLY A 883 27.75 -22.31 -7.97
N ILE A 884 27.61 -22.58 -6.67
CA ILE A 884 28.72 -22.89 -5.76
C ILE A 884 28.49 -24.25 -5.09
N SER A 885 29.56 -25.03 -4.92
CA SER A 885 29.53 -26.40 -4.41
C SER A 885 30.68 -26.66 -3.44
N GLY A 886 30.60 -27.75 -2.67
CA GLY A 886 31.61 -28.10 -1.65
C GLY A 886 31.39 -27.35 -0.33
N LEU A 887 30.16 -26.90 -0.08
CA LEU A 887 29.78 -26.19 1.13
C LEU A 887 29.54 -27.16 2.28
N ILE A 888 29.67 -26.67 3.51
CA ILE A 888 29.40 -27.44 4.73
C ILE A 888 27.90 -27.37 5.02
N ALA A 889 27.27 -28.49 5.37
CA ALA A 889 25.84 -28.56 5.70
C ALA A 889 25.48 -27.72 6.95
N GLY A 890 24.27 -27.16 6.99
CA GLY A 890 23.79 -26.34 8.11
C GLY A 890 24.59 -25.06 8.39
N THR A 891 25.42 -24.62 7.44
CA THR A 891 26.39 -23.54 7.63
C THR A 891 25.94 -22.28 6.88
N THR A 892 26.03 -21.13 7.56
CA THR A 892 25.75 -19.83 6.97
C THR A 892 26.97 -19.30 6.22
N TYR A 893 26.76 -18.87 4.98
CA TYR A 893 27.76 -18.22 4.12
C TYR A 893 27.35 -16.79 3.83
N HIS A 894 28.32 -15.89 3.83
CA HIS A 894 28.24 -14.52 3.35
C HIS A 894 28.63 -14.48 1.88
N PHE A 895 27.96 -13.64 1.09
CA PHE A 895 28.34 -13.39 -0.29
C PHE A 895 27.93 -12.00 -0.76
N ARG A 896 28.65 -11.48 -1.76
CA ARG A 896 28.27 -10.26 -2.49
C ARG A 896 28.55 -10.41 -3.98
N LEU A 897 27.82 -9.67 -4.81
CA LEU A 897 28.11 -9.55 -6.23
C LEU A 897 29.09 -8.40 -6.47
N SER A 898 30.15 -8.65 -7.23
CA SER A 898 31.10 -7.63 -7.69
C SER A 898 31.12 -7.57 -9.21
N ALA A 899 31.17 -6.37 -9.78
CA ALA A 899 31.28 -6.16 -11.22
C ALA A 899 32.32 -5.08 -11.54
N THR A 900 32.97 -5.19 -12.68
CA THR A 900 34.03 -4.25 -13.10
C THR A 900 33.96 -3.98 -14.59
N ASN A 901 34.08 -2.70 -14.96
CA ASN A 901 34.27 -2.24 -16.34
C ASN A 901 35.47 -1.30 -16.43
N SER A 902 35.72 -0.71 -17.61
CA SER A 902 36.87 0.16 -17.85
C SER A 902 36.88 1.47 -17.04
N LEU A 903 35.77 1.84 -16.38
CA LEU A 903 35.66 3.05 -15.55
C LEU A 903 35.70 2.76 -14.05
N GLY A 904 35.55 1.50 -13.61
CA GLY A 904 35.70 1.13 -12.21
C GLY A 904 35.01 -0.17 -11.83
N ALA A 905 35.16 -0.52 -10.55
CA ALA A 905 34.49 -1.65 -9.93
C ALA A 905 33.36 -1.17 -9.01
N ALA A 906 32.33 -1.98 -8.87
CA ALA A 906 31.27 -1.78 -7.91
C ALA A 906 30.98 -3.11 -7.18
N ASN A 907 30.62 -2.99 -5.91
CA ASN A 907 30.26 -4.11 -5.05
C ASN A 907 28.83 -3.94 -4.57
N GLY A 908 28.04 -5.01 -4.63
CA GLY A 908 26.74 -5.07 -4.00
C GLY A 908 26.85 -5.22 -2.48
N MET A 909 25.71 -5.11 -1.80
CA MET A 909 25.63 -5.35 -0.36
C MET A 909 25.93 -6.81 0.00
N ASP A 910 26.40 -7.03 1.22
CA ASP A 910 26.56 -8.37 1.79
C ASP A 910 25.19 -9.05 1.96
N GLN A 911 25.11 -10.31 1.56
CA GLN A 911 23.94 -11.18 1.72
C GLN A 911 24.38 -12.49 2.37
N THR A 912 23.44 -13.19 2.98
CA THR A 912 23.70 -14.50 3.58
C THR A 912 22.75 -15.59 3.07
N PHE A 913 23.20 -16.83 3.12
CA PHE A 913 22.35 -18.02 2.98
C PHE A 913 22.86 -19.13 3.90
N THR A 914 21.98 -20.04 4.32
CA THR A 914 22.35 -21.22 5.14
C THR A 914 22.08 -22.49 4.35
N THR A 915 23.09 -23.35 4.20
CA THR A 915 22.93 -24.68 3.58
C THR A 915 22.00 -25.56 4.41
N VAL A 916 21.36 -26.53 3.76
CA VAL A 916 20.43 -27.44 4.46
C VAL A 916 21.19 -28.30 5.47
N SER A 917 20.67 -28.45 6.69
CA SER A 917 21.24 -29.35 7.70
C SER A 917 21.06 -30.82 7.29
N ALA A 918 22.05 -31.67 7.57
CA ALA A 918 21.90 -33.11 7.39
C ALA A 918 20.90 -33.67 8.44
N SER A 919 19.85 -34.38 8.01
CA SER A 919 18.91 -35.03 8.94
C SER A 919 19.56 -36.19 9.70
N ALA A 920 19.39 -36.24 11.02
CA ALA A 920 19.88 -37.33 11.86
C ALA A 920 18.92 -38.54 11.80
N VAL A 921 19.42 -39.70 11.40
CA VAL A 921 18.64 -40.96 11.26
C VAL A 921 18.78 -41.80 12.54
N VAL A 922 17.67 -42.30 13.10
CA VAL A 922 17.69 -43.22 14.24
C VAL A 922 18.29 -44.56 13.81
N THR A 923 19.36 -45.00 14.47
CA THR A 923 20.11 -46.23 14.19
C THR A 923 20.43 -47.00 15.48
N THR A 924 20.91 -48.24 15.36
CA THR A 924 21.40 -49.03 16.50
C THR A 924 22.77 -48.53 16.94
N LEU A 925 22.83 -47.86 18.09
CA LEU A 925 24.07 -47.34 18.66
C LEU A 925 24.99 -48.45 19.14
N ALA A 926 24.44 -49.43 19.87
CA ALA A 926 25.13 -50.63 20.32
C ALA A 926 24.13 -51.79 20.44
N GLY A 927 24.59 -53.00 20.11
CA GLY A 927 23.83 -54.23 20.30
C GLY A 927 24.73 -55.41 20.67
N TRP A 928 24.25 -56.26 21.57
CA TRP A 928 24.94 -57.47 22.01
C TRP A 928 24.11 -58.71 21.68
N ASN A 929 24.67 -59.56 20.83
CA ASN A 929 24.19 -60.91 20.59
C ASN A 929 24.96 -61.90 21.49
N VAL A 930 24.23 -62.67 22.29
CA VAL A 930 24.76 -63.64 23.26
C VAL A 930 24.60 -65.10 22.83
N SER A 931 24.11 -65.38 21.62
CA SER A 931 23.92 -66.73 21.05
C SER A 931 25.17 -67.62 21.10
N GLY A 932 26.38 -67.06 21.01
CA GLY A 932 27.63 -67.82 21.09
C GLY A 932 28.19 -67.99 22.51
N GLN A 933 27.59 -67.37 23.52
CA GLN A 933 28.20 -67.25 24.84
C GLN A 933 28.00 -68.50 25.70
N THR A 934 29.08 -68.90 26.37
CA THR A 934 29.13 -70.00 27.35
C THR A 934 29.84 -69.53 28.61
N ASN A 935 29.78 -70.31 29.70
CA ASN A 935 30.47 -70.00 30.96
C ASN A 935 30.18 -68.57 31.49
N TYR A 936 28.91 -68.16 31.43
CA TYR A 936 28.42 -66.83 31.84
C TYR A 936 28.86 -65.66 30.92
N GLY A 937 29.65 -65.93 29.88
CA GLY A 937 30.18 -64.92 28.95
C GLY A 937 31.31 -64.06 29.55
N PRO A 938 32.14 -63.39 28.73
CA PRO A 938 33.25 -62.55 29.19
C PRO A 938 32.75 -61.25 29.83
N SER A 939 33.51 -60.64 30.75
CA SER A 939 33.16 -59.32 31.31
C SER A 939 34.44 -58.47 31.40
N PRO A 940 34.57 -57.37 30.62
CA PRO A 940 33.57 -56.81 29.70
C PRO A 940 33.32 -57.68 28.44
N MET A 941 32.08 -57.71 27.94
CA MET A 941 31.73 -58.26 26.62
C MET A 941 31.52 -57.12 25.62
N ALA A 942 32.32 -57.08 24.55
CA ALA A 942 32.17 -56.10 23.48
C ALA A 942 30.82 -56.25 22.74
N PRO A 943 30.24 -55.16 22.20
CA PRO A 943 29.03 -55.26 21.38
C PRO A 943 29.32 -56.05 20.10
N THR A 944 28.32 -56.76 19.61
CA THR A 944 28.39 -57.46 18.33
C THR A 944 28.06 -56.54 17.15
N THR A 945 27.36 -55.43 17.41
CA THR A 945 27.14 -54.35 16.45
C THR A 945 27.19 -53.01 17.15
N ASN A 946 27.74 -51.99 16.50
CA ASN A 946 27.66 -50.62 16.95
C ASN A 946 27.67 -49.67 15.75
N ALA A 947 27.09 -48.49 15.92
CA ALA A 947 27.08 -47.47 14.89
C ALA A 947 28.49 -46.90 14.65
N ALA A 948 28.69 -46.29 13.48
CA ALA A 948 29.88 -45.50 13.21
C ALA A 948 29.91 -44.27 14.15
N ASN A 949 31.11 -43.82 14.52
CA ASN A 949 31.32 -42.64 15.36
C ASN A 949 30.80 -42.72 16.80
N VAL A 950 30.65 -43.94 17.35
CA VAL A 950 30.51 -44.17 18.78
C VAL A 950 31.57 -45.13 19.30
N THR A 951 31.94 -44.96 20.57
CA THR A 951 32.76 -45.90 21.33
C THR A 951 31.91 -46.51 22.44
N VAL A 952 31.89 -47.84 22.49
CA VAL A 952 31.05 -48.62 23.41
C VAL A 952 31.93 -49.34 24.44
N ALA A 953 31.74 -49.04 25.73
CA ALA A 953 32.25 -49.86 26.81
C ALA A 953 31.34 -51.08 26.97
N GLY A 954 31.92 -52.27 26.78
CA GLY A 954 31.20 -53.54 26.75
C GLY A 954 30.41 -53.87 28.03
N LEU A 955 29.49 -54.82 27.91
CA LEU A 955 28.69 -55.32 29.03
C LEU A 955 29.59 -55.86 30.15
N THR A 956 29.50 -55.23 31.31
CA THR A 956 30.37 -55.47 32.46
C THR A 956 29.54 -55.82 33.68
N ARG A 957 29.91 -56.90 34.37
CA ARG A 957 29.31 -57.30 35.64
C ARG A 957 29.93 -56.52 36.80
N GLY A 958 29.09 -56.11 37.75
CA GLY A 958 29.55 -55.63 39.04
C GLY A 958 30.22 -56.74 39.85
N SER A 959 31.10 -56.35 40.77
CA SER A 959 31.90 -57.29 41.57
C SER A 959 31.06 -58.18 42.52
N GLY A 960 29.78 -57.85 42.74
CA GLY A 960 28.85 -58.65 43.53
C GLY A 960 28.22 -59.82 42.78
N ILE A 961 28.48 -59.97 41.48
CA ILE A 961 27.92 -61.03 40.64
C ILE A 961 28.87 -62.22 40.56
N GLY A 962 28.38 -63.40 40.94
CA GLY A 962 29.15 -64.64 40.86
C GLY A 962 29.03 -65.32 39.49
N THR A 963 30.05 -66.10 39.12
CA THR A 963 30.11 -66.87 37.86
C THR A 963 30.49 -68.34 38.09
N SER A 964 30.17 -68.87 39.27
CA SER A 964 30.42 -70.27 39.63
C SER A 964 29.26 -71.19 39.22
N GLY A 965 29.52 -72.50 39.09
CA GLY A 965 28.50 -73.47 38.69
C GLY A 965 28.24 -73.52 37.18
N THR A 966 27.14 -74.14 36.76
CA THR A 966 26.82 -74.38 35.35
C THR A 966 26.04 -73.22 34.75
N ALA A 967 26.63 -72.52 33.79
CA ALA A 967 25.98 -71.43 33.06
C ALA A 967 24.91 -71.94 32.07
N ALA A 968 23.93 -71.09 31.76
CA ALA A 968 23.10 -71.29 30.59
C ALA A 968 23.93 -71.13 29.29
N LEU A 969 23.63 -71.95 28.27
CA LEU A 969 24.13 -71.72 26.91
C LEU A 969 23.43 -70.50 26.30
N ARG A 970 24.09 -69.78 25.39
CA ARG A 970 23.51 -68.65 24.64
C ARG A 970 23.14 -67.48 25.56
N ALA A 971 23.96 -67.24 26.58
CA ALA A 971 23.62 -66.35 27.68
C ALA A 971 24.84 -65.58 28.20
N TRP A 972 24.63 -64.31 28.54
CA TRP A 972 25.59 -63.47 29.27
C TRP A 972 24.97 -63.03 30.59
N GLY A 973 25.64 -63.29 31.72
CA GLY A 973 25.04 -62.99 33.01
C GLY A 973 25.81 -63.60 34.17
N GLY A 974 25.09 -63.99 35.23
CA GLY A 974 25.71 -64.51 36.45
C GLY A 974 24.71 -64.96 37.49
N ASN A 975 25.22 -65.33 38.65
CA ASN A 975 24.47 -65.70 39.84
C ASN A 975 24.72 -64.72 40.99
N THR A 976 24.28 -65.06 42.20
CA THR A 976 24.44 -64.24 43.41
C THR A 976 23.63 -62.93 43.37
N TRP A 977 22.41 -62.96 42.82
CA TRP A 977 21.47 -61.82 42.81
C TRP A 977 20.58 -61.78 44.07
N THR A 978 21.20 -61.83 45.25
CA THR A 978 20.54 -62.12 46.54
C THR A 978 19.94 -60.91 47.26
N SER A 979 20.14 -59.69 46.77
CA SER A 979 19.63 -58.49 47.44
C SER A 979 18.11 -58.42 47.42
N SER A 980 17.52 -57.96 48.53
CA SER A 980 16.06 -57.81 48.71
C SER A 980 15.48 -56.51 48.14
N SER A 981 16.33 -55.53 47.80
CA SER A 981 15.93 -54.25 47.22
C SER A 981 16.98 -53.75 46.23
N SER A 982 16.60 -52.82 45.35
CA SER A 982 17.52 -52.18 44.40
C SER A 982 18.64 -51.41 45.10
N ALA A 983 18.36 -50.74 46.23
CA ALA A 983 19.37 -50.02 47.01
C ALA A 983 20.44 -50.98 47.60
N ASN A 984 20.01 -52.14 48.10
CA ASN A 984 20.91 -53.18 48.60
C ASN A 984 21.74 -53.78 47.45
N ALA A 985 21.11 -54.01 46.29
CA ALA A 985 21.79 -54.52 45.11
C ALA A 985 22.88 -53.55 44.61
N ILE A 986 22.60 -52.24 44.58
CA ILE A 986 23.58 -51.21 44.24
C ILE A 986 24.77 -51.24 45.22
N SER A 987 24.48 -51.28 46.52
CA SER A 987 25.53 -51.30 47.56
C SER A 987 26.39 -52.56 47.53
N ALA A 988 25.79 -53.69 47.13
CA ALA A 988 26.48 -54.96 46.97
C ALA A 988 27.18 -55.13 45.61
N ASN A 989 27.17 -54.11 44.74
CA ASN A 989 27.67 -54.19 43.35
C ASN A 989 27.01 -55.31 42.53
N GLN A 990 25.72 -55.58 42.78
CA GLN A 990 24.90 -56.54 42.04
C GLN A 990 24.16 -55.83 40.89
N PHE A 991 24.88 -55.55 39.81
CA PHE A 991 24.33 -54.92 38.60
C PHE A 991 25.17 -55.25 37.36
N ALA A 992 24.60 -55.02 36.17
CA ALA A 992 25.32 -54.99 34.90
C ALA A 992 25.44 -53.55 34.40
N THR A 993 26.51 -53.22 33.69
CA THR A 993 26.73 -51.89 33.10
C THR A 993 27.23 -51.98 31.67
N PHE A 994 26.92 -50.98 30.87
CA PHE A 994 27.58 -50.72 29.58
C PHE A 994 27.63 -49.20 29.36
N GLY A 995 28.60 -48.74 28.58
CA GLY A 995 28.81 -47.32 28.31
C GLY A 995 28.76 -47.03 26.82
N ILE A 996 28.19 -45.90 26.43
CA ILE A 996 28.21 -45.41 25.04
C ILE A 996 28.64 -43.95 25.07
N SER A 997 29.62 -43.61 24.23
CA SER A 997 30.11 -42.25 24.03
C SER A 997 30.21 -41.95 22.54
N ALA A 998 29.95 -40.69 22.15
CA ALA A 998 30.22 -40.26 20.79
C ALA A 998 31.73 -40.10 20.56
N ASN A 999 32.19 -40.41 19.35
CA ASN A 999 33.56 -40.12 18.93
C ASN A 999 33.73 -38.62 18.68
N SER A 1000 34.97 -38.14 18.72
CA SER A 1000 35.30 -36.72 18.49
C SER A 1000 34.62 -36.18 17.22
N GLY A 1001 34.00 -35.00 17.34
CA GLY A 1001 33.26 -34.34 16.25
C GLY A 1001 31.80 -34.74 16.11
N TYR A 1002 31.27 -35.59 17.01
CA TYR A 1002 29.86 -36.02 16.99
C TYR A 1002 29.17 -35.85 18.35
N THR A 1003 27.85 -35.74 18.32
CA THR A 1003 26.95 -35.97 19.46
C THR A 1003 26.20 -37.28 19.30
N VAL A 1004 25.76 -37.84 20.42
CA VAL A 1004 24.87 -39.00 20.45
C VAL A 1004 23.62 -38.68 21.26
N SER A 1005 22.46 -39.01 20.73
CA SER A 1005 21.17 -38.89 21.40
C SER A 1005 20.56 -40.29 21.54
N PHE A 1006 20.06 -40.65 22.71
CA PHE A 1006 19.51 -41.98 22.96
C PHE A 1006 17.98 -41.97 22.80
N ASP A 1007 17.48 -42.84 21.94
CA ASP A 1007 16.05 -42.94 21.62
C ASP A 1007 15.38 -44.02 22.47
N SER A 1008 15.95 -45.23 22.51
CA SER A 1008 15.34 -46.34 23.23
C SER A 1008 16.34 -47.46 23.53
N ILE A 1009 16.09 -48.24 24.59
CA ILE A 1009 16.54 -49.64 24.64
C ILE A 1009 15.50 -50.42 23.85
N SER A 1010 15.79 -50.72 22.59
CA SER A 1010 14.83 -51.27 21.64
C SER A 1010 14.66 -52.78 21.75
N GLU A 1011 15.68 -53.47 22.28
CA GLU A 1011 15.67 -54.92 22.50
C GLU A 1011 16.27 -55.22 23.87
N PHE A 1012 15.63 -56.09 24.64
CA PHE A 1012 16.14 -56.59 25.92
C PHE A 1012 15.53 -57.95 26.25
N ASP A 1013 16.19 -58.99 25.78
CA ASP A 1013 15.90 -60.39 26.08
C ASP A 1013 16.62 -60.82 27.36
N TYR A 1014 15.88 -61.49 28.23
CA TYR A 1014 16.37 -61.93 29.53
C TYR A 1014 16.00 -63.38 29.82
N ARG A 1015 16.75 -63.97 30.76
CA ARG A 1015 16.38 -65.22 31.41
C ARG A 1015 16.80 -65.18 32.87
N HIS A 1016 15.95 -65.69 33.75
CA HIS A 1016 16.31 -65.90 35.16
C HIS A 1016 15.82 -67.25 35.66
N SER A 1017 16.49 -67.79 36.69
CA SER A 1017 16.02 -68.97 37.39
C SER A 1017 14.93 -68.62 38.40
N ALA A 1018 14.18 -69.63 38.88
CA ALA A 1018 13.15 -69.46 39.91
C ALA A 1018 13.63 -68.80 41.21
N THR A 1019 14.93 -68.90 41.53
CA THR A 1019 15.55 -68.30 42.72
C THR A 1019 16.45 -67.09 42.40
N GLY A 1020 16.51 -66.67 41.13
CA GLY A 1020 17.28 -65.52 40.65
C GLY A 1020 16.55 -64.18 40.83
N GLY A 1021 17.20 -63.09 40.44
CA GLY A 1021 16.60 -61.74 40.52
C GLY A 1021 15.29 -61.66 39.73
N THR A 1022 14.22 -61.22 40.38
CA THR A 1022 12.86 -61.14 39.84
C THR A 1022 12.46 -59.72 39.43
N ASN A 1023 13.24 -58.72 39.82
CA ASN A 1023 12.99 -57.30 39.55
C ASN A 1023 14.24 -56.66 38.94
N GLY A 1024 14.04 -55.66 38.08
CA GLY A 1024 15.08 -54.88 37.41
C GLY A 1024 14.82 -53.38 37.51
N LEU A 1025 15.90 -52.58 37.59
CA LEU A 1025 15.88 -51.13 37.56
C LEU A 1025 16.96 -50.67 36.58
N LEU A 1026 16.56 -49.96 35.53
CA LEU A 1026 17.46 -49.28 34.62
C LEU A 1026 17.79 -47.89 35.17
N GLN A 1027 19.08 -47.60 35.24
CA GLN A 1027 19.61 -46.28 35.58
C GLN A 1027 20.59 -45.81 34.51
N TYR A 1028 20.78 -44.50 34.40
CA TYR A 1028 21.81 -43.91 33.56
C TYR A 1028 22.68 -42.94 34.35
N GLN A 1029 23.92 -42.77 33.91
CA GLN A 1029 24.88 -41.81 34.42
C GLN A 1029 25.53 -41.12 33.23
N VAL A 1030 25.52 -39.80 33.20
CA VAL A 1030 26.21 -39.00 32.17
C VAL A 1030 27.51 -38.48 32.76
N GLY A 1031 28.64 -38.78 32.12
CA GLY A 1031 29.96 -38.41 32.61
C GLY A 1031 30.26 -39.01 33.99
N SER A 1032 30.71 -38.17 34.93
CA SER A 1032 31.06 -38.55 36.31
C SER A 1032 29.94 -38.29 37.33
N GLY A 1033 28.73 -37.95 36.89
CA GLY A 1033 27.59 -37.60 37.77
C GLY A 1033 27.01 -38.77 38.58
N GLY A 1034 25.90 -38.55 39.29
CA GLY A 1034 25.17 -39.65 39.95
C GLY A 1034 24.38 -40.51 38.95
N PHE A 1035 24.02 -41.74 39.34
CA PHE A 1035 23.08 -42.55 38.58
C PHE A 1035 21.64 -42.09 38.81
N ASN A 1036 20.89 -41.89 37.73
CA ASN A 1036 19.48 -41.48 37.72
C ASN A 1036 18.60 -42.65 37.27
N ASN A 1037 17.42 -42.79 37.87
CA ASN A 1037 16.45 -43.85 37.52
C ASN A 1037 15.79 -43.56 36.17
N VAL A 1038 15.68 -44.58 35.32
CA VAL A 1038 14.89 -44.55 34.07
C VAL A 1038 13.58 -45.29 34.27
N ALA A 1039 13.66 -46.61 34.50
CA ALA A 1039 12.48 -47.47 34.56
C ALA A 1039 12.72 -48.66 35.50
N THR A 1040 11.68 -49.01 36.26
CA THR A 1040 11.61 -50.26 37.04
C THR A 1040 10.77 -51.27 36.26
N PHE A 1041 11.22 -52.52 36.16
CA PHE A 1041 10.54 -53.59 35.44
C PHE A 1041 10.64 -54.93 36.17
N PHE A 1042 9.77 -55.87 35.80
CA PHE A 1042 9.62 -57.17 36.45
C PHE A 1042 9.96 -58.29 35.47
N TYR A 1043 10.72 -59.28 35.94
CA TYR A 1043 11.02 -60.49 35.19
C TYR A 1043 9.94 -61.53 35.50
N THR A 1044 8.90 -61.58 34.67
CA THR A 1044 7.67 -62.36 34.96
C THR A 1044 7.77 -63.84 34.59
N ASN A 1045 8.81 -64.23 33.84
CA ASN A 1045 8.98 -65.57 33.28
C ASN A 1045 10.35 -66.16 33.67
N ASN A 1046 10.33 -67.28 34.41
CA ASN A 1046 11.50 -67.99 34.92
C ASN A 1046 11.81 -69.30 34.18
N THR A 1047 11.24 -69.49 32.98
CA THR A 1047 11.44 -70.70 32.18
C THR A 1047 12.85 -70.77 31.57
N SER A 1048 13.23 -71.97 31.13
CA SER A 1048 14.53 -72.19 30.49
C SER A 1048 14.69 -71.51 29.12
N SER A 1049 13.59 -71.04 28.51
CA SER A 1049 13.57 -70.44 27.17
C SER A 1049 13.72 -68.92 27.17
N GLY A 1050 13.70 -68.26 28.34
CA GLY A 1050 13.78 -66.80 28.44
C GLY A 1050 12.51 -66.07 27.99
N ALA A 1051 12.57 -64.75 28.01
CA ALA A 1051 11.51 -63.83 27.55
C ALA A 1051 12.12 -62.46 27.17
N GLN A 1052 11.32 -61.62 26.53
CA GLN A 1052 11.70 -60.28 26.08
C GLN A 1052 10.97 -59.21 26.89
N LEU A 1053 11.66 -58.11 27.21
CA LEU A 1053 11.04 -56.88 27.70
C LEU A 1053 10.69 -55.98 26.52
N GLY A 1054 9.55 -55.27 26.61
CA GLY A 1054 9.21 -54.25 25.62
C GLY A 1054 10.23 -53.09 25.59
N PRO A 1055 10.25 -52.29 24.51
CA PRO A 1055 11.17 -51.16 24.39
C PRO A 1055 11.05 -50.19 25.56
N ILE A 1056 12.19 -49.71 26.05
CA ILE A 1056 12.25 -48.66 27.09
C ILE A 1056 12.58 -47.34 26.40
N ASP A 1057 11.67 -46.38 26.47
CA ASP A 1057 11.85 -45.04 25.89
C ASP A 1057 12.91 -44.23 26.67
N LEU A 1058 13.86 -43.67 25.93
CA LEU A 1058 14.92 -42.78 26.41
C LEU A 1058 14.81 -41.38 25.78
N SER A 1059 14.02 -41.22 24.72
CA SER A 1059 13.95 -40.01 23.89
C SER A 1059 13.47 -38.78 24.68
N SER A 1060 12.60 -38.99 25.66
CA SER A 1060 12.06 -37.96 26.53
C SER A 1060 13.03 -37.50 27.64
N ILE A 1061 14.15 -38.22 27.84
CA ILE A 1061 15.14 -37.88 28.88
C ILE A 1061 16.12 -36.86 28.29
N SER A 1062 15.94 -35.59 28.63
CA SER A 1062 16.74 -34.47 28.10
C SER A 1062 18.25 -34.64 28.29
N ALA A 1063 18.68 -35.21 29.43
CA ALA A 1063 20.09 -35.47 29.73
C ALA A 1063 20.73 -36.54 28.80
N LEU A 1064 19.91 -37.31 28.08
CA LEU A 1064 20.35 -38.31 27.12
C LEU A 1064 20.26 -37.81 25.67
N GLN A 1065 19.90 -36.55 25.43
CA GLN A 1065 19.82 -35.97 24.09
C GLN A 1065 21.04 -35.07 23.83
N ASN A 1066 21.60 -35.17 22.62
CA ASN A 1066 22.75 -34.41 22.13
C ASN A 1066 24.01 -34.51 23.01
N VAL A 1067 24.26 -35.69 23.59
CA VAL A 1067 25.40 -35.92 24.48
C VAL A 1067 26.71 -35.80 23.69
N PRO A 1068 27.66 -34.95 24.11
CA PRO A 1068 28.86 -34.70 23.33
C PRO A 1068 29.92 -35.79 23.38
N ALA A 1069 30.81 -35.74 22.38
CA ALA A 1069 32.04 -36.50 22.39
C ALA A 1069 32.86 -36.27 23.68
N GLY A 1070 33.47 -37.35 24.19
CA GLY A 1070 34.23 -37.31 25.45
C GLY A 1070 33.38 -37.48 26.72
N THR A 1071 32.05 -37.41 26.62
CA THR A 1071 31.15 -37.72 27.73
C THR A 1071 30.59 -39.14 27.58
N ASN A 1072 30.96 -40.03 28.52
CA ASN A 1072 30.43 -41.40 28.53
C ASN A 1072 29.06 -41.44 29.19
N VAL A 1073 28.06 -42.03 28.52
CA VAL A 1073 26.78 -42.37 29.13
C VAL A 1073 26.81 -43.82 29.55
N THR A 1074 26.82 -44.05 30.86
CA THR A 1074 26.82 -45.39 31.45
C THR A 1074 25.40 -45.78 31.83
N PHE A 1075 24.89 -46.86 31.24
CA PHE A 1075 23.65 -47.49 31.68
C PHE A 1075 23.95 -48.57 32.69
N ARG A 1076 23.11 -48.70 33.71
CA ARG A 1076 23.21 -49.68 34.79
C ARG A 1076 21.88 -50.41 34.97
N ILE A 1077 21.93 -51.73 34.86
CA ILE A 1077 20.80 -52.64 35.10
C ILE A 1077 21.00 -53.28 36.47
N VAL A 1078 20.18 -52.86 37.44
CA VAL A 1078 20.22 -53.35 38.83
C VAL A 1078 19.14 -54.40 39.01
N ASN A 1079 19.53 -55.63 39.37
CA ASN A 1079 18.56 -56.71 39.61
C ASN A 1079 18.50 -57.08 41.09
N TRP A 1080 17.29 -57.36 41.60
CA TRP A 1080 17.07 -57.77 42.99
C TRP A 1080 15.88 -58.73 43.13
N GLY A 1081 15.67 -59.24 44.34
CA GLY A 1081 14.57 -60.15 44.67
C GLY A 1081 14.91 -61.63 44.48
N GLY A 1082 16.18 -61.98 44.32
CA GLY A 1082 16.62 -63.37 44.31
C GLY A 1082 16.70 -63.96 45.72
N THR A 1083 16.44 -65.25 45.83
CA THR A 1083 16.29 -65.95 47.12
C THR A 1083 17.42 -66.94 47.41
N SER A 1084 18.35 -67.14 46.47
CA SER A 1084 19.52 -68.01 46.63
C SER A 1084 20.75 -67.46 45.90
N SER A 1085 21.94 -67.71 46.45
CA SER A 1085 23.22 -67.35 45.79
C SER A 1085 23.45 -68.13 44.50
N ALA A 1086 22.85 -69.31 44.34
CA ALA A 1086 22.85 -70.07 43.10
C ALA A 1086 21.85 -69.53 42.05
N GLY A 1087 20.98 -68.60 42.42
CA GLY A 1087 19.98 -68.01 41.54
C GLY A 1087 20.63 -67.17 40.43
N THR A 1088 20.24 -67.41 39.18
CA THR A 1088 20.84 -66.82 37.98
C THR A 1088 19.95 -65.78 37.31
N TRP A 1089 20.57 -64.82 36.65
CA TRP A 1089 19.97 -63.87 35.72
C TRP A 1089 20.93 -63.60 34.55
N TYR A 1090 20.37 -63.48 33.33
CA TYR A 1090 21.10 -63.33 32.09
C TYR A 1090 20.40 -62.33 31.15
N ILE A 1091 21.20 -61.65 30.33
CA ILE A 1091 20.82 -61.30 28.96
C ILE A 1091 20.91 -62.60 28.15
N PHE A 1092 19.84 -62.96 27.45
CA PHE A 1092 19.66 -64.30 26.91
C PHE A 1092 19.16 -64.25 25.48
N ASP A 1093 19.71 -65.09 24.62
CA ASP A 1093 19.21 -65.21 23.26
C ASP A 1093 17.96 -66.11 23.27
N VAL A 1094 16.78 -65.51 23.06
CA VAL A 1094 15.50 -66.24 23.06
C VAL A 1094 15.28 -66.96 21.72
N LEU A 1095 15.68 -66.34 20.61
CA LEU A 1095 15.31 -66.76 19.24
C LEU A 1095 16.33 -67.66 18.53
N SER A 1096 17.51 -67.86 19.11
CA SER A 1096 18.61 -68.69 18.59
C SER A 1096 19.20 -68.20 17.29
N ASN A 1097 19.28 -66.88 17.15
CA ASN A 1097 19.72 -66.26 15.91
C ASN A 1097 20.87 -65.28 16.16
N SER A 1098 21.24 -64.55 15.11
CA SER A 1098 22.37 -63.62 15.13
C SER A 1098 21.99 -62.19 15.50
N ALA A 1099 20.72 -61.91 15.79
CA ALA A 1099 20.23 -60.59 16.17
C ALA A 1099 20.73 -60.19 17.56
N PRO A 1100 20.86 -58.88 17.86
CA PRO A 1100 21.17 -58.43 19.20
C PRO A 1100 20.04 -58.74 20.18
N ASP A 1101 20.40 -59.31 21.33
CA ASP A 1101 19.50 -59.65 22.44
C ASP A 1101 19.39 -58.51 23.47
N LEU A 1102 20.34 -57.57 23.43
CA LEU A 1102 20.22 -56.25 24.05
C LEU A 1102 20.63 -55.21 23.02
N ALA A 1103 19.77 -54.25 22.69
CA ALA A 1103 20.05 -53.21 21.70
C ALA A 1103 19.59 -51.82 22.15
N ILE A 1104 20.42 -50.82 21.88
CA ILE A 1104 20.16 -49.42 22.17
C ILE A 1104 20.13 -48.67 20.84
N LYS A 1105 19.05 -47.92 20.61
CA LYS A 1105 18.87 -47.06 19.43
C LYS A 1105 18.98 -45.59 19.79
N GLY A 1106 19.32 -44.79 18.79
CA GLY A 1106 19.52 -43.37 18.93
C GLY A 1106 20.02 -42.71 17.66
N THR A 1107 20.29 -41.42 17.72
CA THR A 1107 20.86 -40.66 16.60
C THR A 1107 22.30 -40.27 16.88
N ILE A 1108 23.09 -40.19 15.82
CA ILE A 1108 24.45 -39.65 15.86
C ILE A 1108 24.46 -38.48 14.88
N ALA A 1109 24.78 -37.30 15.39
CA ALA A 1109 24.85 -36.10 14.58
C ALA A 1109 26.29 -35.55 14.61
N PRO A 1110 26.84 -35.09 13.47
CA PRO A 1110 28.05 -34.30 13.52
C PRO A 1110 27.81 -33.06 14.36
N VAL A 1111 28.79 -32.68 15.17
CA VAL A 1111 28.76 -31.43 15.92
C VAL A 1111 28.70 -30.28 14.92
N VAL A 1112 27.55 -29.62 14.83
CA VAL A 1112 27.42 -28.37 14.09
C VAL A 1112 28.14 -27.31 14.91
N ILE A 1113 29.30 -26.86 14.41
CA ILE A 1113 30.08 -25.81 15.05
C ILE A 1113 29.39 -24.47 14.74
N THR A 1114 28.56 -24.01 15.66
CA THR A 1114 28.10 -22.63 15.67
C THR A 1114 29.22 -21.76 16.26
N PRO A 1115 29.65 -20.68 15.57
CA PRO A 1115 30.56 -19.71 16.16
C PRO A 1115 29.95 -19.18 17.46
N PRO A 1116 30.69 -19.15 18.57
CA PRO A 1116 30.15 -18.64 19.81
C PRO A 1116 29.84 -17.15 19.65
N PHE A 1117 28.61 -16.75 19.97
CA PHE A 1117 28.23 -15.34 20.02
C PHE A 1117 27.72 -15.00 21.41
N ILE A 1118 28.00 -13.78 21.85
CA ILE A 1118 27.57 -13.32 23.18
C ILE A 1118 26.05 -13.20 23.18
N THR A 1119 25.39 -13.97 24.04
CA THR A 1119 23.94 -13.92 24.19
C THR A 1119 23.54 -12.86 25.22
N THR A 1120 24.32 -12.74 26.30
CA THR A 1120 24.15 -11.68 27.29
C THR A 1120 25.50 -11.30 27.88
N PHE A 1121 25.70 -10.01 28.13
CA PHE A 1121 26.88 -9.46 28.77
C PHE A 1121 26.43 -8.60 29.94
N ILE A 1122 26.64 -9.07 31.16
CA ILE A 1122 26.17 -8.42 32.38
C ILE A 1122 27.38 -8.02 33.20
N VAL A 1123 27.59 -6.71 33.35
CA VAL A 1123 28.65 -6.19 34.23
C VAL A 1123 28.04 -5.91 35.60
N SER A 1124 28.61 -6.52 36.63
CA SER A 1124 28.33 -6.19 38.04
C SER A 1124 29.59 -5.62 38.67
N ASN A 1125 29.46 -4.85 39.77
CA ASN A 1125 30.47 -3.93 40.34
C ASN A 1125 31.87 -4.51 40.68
N SER A 1126 32.18 -5.76 40.34
CA SER A 1126 33.54 -6.33 40.39
C SER A 1126 33.82 -7.42 39.35
N ASN A 1127 32.83 -7.89 38.56
CA ASN A 1127 32.98 -8.96 37.57
C ASN A 1127 32.05 -8.73 36.36
N ALA A 1128 32.56 -8.99 35.15
CA ALA A 1128 31.73 -9.13 33.95
C ALA A 1128 31.32 -10.60 33.78
N ILE A 1129 30.02 -10.85 33.82
CA ILE A 1129 29.42 -12.15 33.51
C ILE A 1129 29.08 -12.13 32.02
N VAL A 1130 29.84 -12.90 31.24
CA VAL A 1130 29.60 -13.06 29.81
C VAL A 1130 28.91 -14.39 29.60
N THR A 1131 27.66 -14.37 29.14
CA THR A 1131 26.98 -15.56 28.64
C THR A 1131 27.07 -15.57 27.13
N PHE A 1132 27.47 -16.70 26.55
CA PHE A 1132 27.62 -16.87 25.12
C PHE A 1132 27.04 -18.20 24.69
N SER A 1133 26.55 -18.23 23.46
CA SER A 1133 26.14 -19.45 22.80
C SER A 1133 27.37 -20.26 22.40
N GLY A 1134 27.21 -21.58 22.37
CA GLY A 1134 28.17 -22.50 21.76
C GLY A 1134 27.41 -23.64 21.13
N SER A 1135 28.10 -24.62 20.58
CA SER A 1135 27.39 -25.82 20.15
C SER A 1135 26.85 -26.55 21.40
N ALA A 1136 25.69 -27.19 21.27
CA ALA A 1136 25.07 -27.93 22.36
C ALA A 1136 26.01 -28.98 22.99
N SER A 1137 26.97 -29.44 22.19
CA SER A 1137 27.98 -30.42 22.52
C SER A 1137 29.24 -29.89 23.19
N ASP A 1138 29.42 -28.58 23.30
CA ASP A 1138 30.73 -28.07 23.73
C ASP A 1138 30.87 -28.26 25.25
N PRO A 1139 31.95 -28.88 25.75
CA PRO A 1139 32.27 -28.78 27.17
C PRO A 1139 32.73 -27.34 27.46
N ALA A 1140 32.57 -26.87 28.70
CA ALA A 1140 33.08 -25.55 29.07
C ALA A 1140 34.61 -25.41 28.81
N SER A 1141 35.35 -26.51 28.84
CA SER A 1141 36.78 -26.57 28.49
C SER A 1141 37.08 -26.43 27.00
N ALA A 1142 36.09 -26.55 26.13
CA ALA A 1142 36.21 -26.28 24.69
C ALA A 1142 36.13 -24.79 24.38
N PHE A 1143 36.24 -23.92 25.39
CA PHE A 1143 36.34 -22.49 25.18
C PHE A 1143 37.54 -21.96 25.96
N THR A 1144 38.23 -21.01 25.35
CA THR A 1144 39.30 -20.25 25.98
C THR A 1144 38.92 -18.79 25.98
N LEU A 1145 39.06 -18.16 27.15
CA LEU A 1145 38.95 -16.72 27.26
C LEU A 1145 40.34 -16.11 27.05
N LEU A 1146 40.55 -15.53 25.89
CA LEU A 1146 41.73 -14.72 25.61
C LEU A 1146 41.47 -13.29 26.08
N SER A 1147 42.42 -12.71 26.81
CA SER A 1147 42.44 -11.27 27.04
C SER A 1147 43.53 -10.62 26.19
N ALA A 1148 43.18 -9.50 25.55
CA ALA A 1148 44.13 -8.60 24.93
C ALA A 1148 44.05 -7.25 25.66
N THR A 1149 45.12 -6.92 26.39
CA THR A 1149 45.42 -5.53 26.75
C THR A 1149 46.32 -4.92 25.68
N ASN A 1150 46.32 -3.59 25.57
CA ASN A 1150 47.22 -2.84 24.69
C ASN A 1150 48.71 -2.87 25.15
N ALA A 1151 49.17 -3.95 25.77
CA ALA A 1151 50.56 -4.15 26.19
C ALA A 1151 51.05 -5.57 25.80
N PRO A 1152 52.33 -5.76 25.46
CA PRO A 1152 52.83 -7.01 24.88
C PRO A 1152 52.92 -8.13 25.94
N GLY A 1153 51.93 -9.01 25.98
CA GLY A 1153 51.98 -10.29 26.70
C GLY A 1153 50.58 -10.90 26.92
N PRO A 1154 50.32 -12.17 26.54
CA PRO A 1154 49.00 -12.76 26.71
C PRO A 1154 48.79 -13.21 28.17
N TYR A 1155 47.77 -12.65 28.84
CA TYR A 1155 47.18 -13.30 30.02
C TYR A 1155 46.19 -14.36 29.53
N LEU A 1156 46.61 -15.63 29.59
CA LEU A 1156 45.73 -16.78 29.39
C LEU A 1156 44.93 -16.97 30.68
N PHE A 1157 43.61 -16.73 30.65
CA PHE A 1157 42.74 -17.25 31.68
C PHE A 1157 42.52 -18.74 31.41
N ALA A 1158 42.79 -19.58 32.41
CA ALA A 1158 42.57 -21.02 32.28
C ALA A 1158 41.09 -21.31 31.99
N SER A 1159 40.83 -22.31 31.16
CA SER A 1159 39.47 -22.76 30.77
C SER A 1159 38.57 -23.17 31.96
N SER A 1160 39.12 -23.23 33.17
CA SER A 1160 38.42 -23.56 34.42
C SER A 1160 37.42 -22.50 34.91
N ASN A 1161 37.37 -21.30 34.31
CA ASN A 1161 36.45 -20.22 34.72
C ASN A 1161 35.15 -20.14 33.89
N ILE A 1162 35.01 -20.99 32.88
CA ILE A 1162 33.82 -21.08 32.03
C ILE A 1162 32.90 -22.16 32.63
N THR A 1163 31.62 -21.84 32.78
CA THR A 1163 30.57 -22.73 33.29
C THR A 1163 29.52 -22.92 32.22
N GLN A 1164 29.17 -24.17 31.90
CA GLN A 1164 28.03 -24.45 31.04
C GLN A 1164 26.73 -24.29 31.85
N LEU A 1165 25.87 -23.36 31.44
CA LEU A 1165 24.58 -23.13 32.11
C LEU A 1165 23.53 -24.15 31.65
N SER A 1166 23.53 -24.44 30.36
CA SER A 1166 22.69 -25.44 29.71
C SER A 1166 23.35 -25.87 28.39
N PRO A 1167 22.90 -26.97 27.74
CA PRO A 1167 23.43 -27.36 26.43
C PRO A 1167 23.35 -26.18 25.44
N GLY A 1168 24.52 -25.74 24.96
CA GLY A 1168 24.64 -24.64 23.99
C GLY A 1168 24.71 -23.23 24.61
N LEU A 1169 24.72 -23.12 25.94
CA LEU A 1169 24.82 -21.85 26.64
C LEU A 1169 25.90 -21.91 27.73
N PHE A 1170 26.87 -21.02 27.64
CA PHE A 1170 28.06 -20.98 28.48
C PHE A 1170 28.20 -19.61 29.12
N GLN A 1171 28.81 -19.57 30.29
CA GLN A 1171 29.00 -18.36 31.05
C GLN A 1171 30.42 -18.29 31.61
N VAL A 1172 31.05 -17.13 31.53
CA VAL A 1172 32.35 -16.88 32.16
C VAL A 1172 32.28 -15.63 33.00
N SER A 1173 32.85 -15.71 34.20
CA SER A 1173 33.03 -14.55 35.07
C SER A 1173 34.44 -14.01 34.88
N VAL A 1174 34.54 -12.77 34.43
CA VAL A 1174 35.80 -12.09 34.15
C VAL A 1174 36.02 -11.00 35.20
N PRO A 1175 37.13 -11.02 35.95
CA PRO A 1175 37.44 -9.96 36.92
C PRO A 1175 37.52 -8.62 36.21
N ALA A 1176 36.74 -7.63 36.67
CA ALA A 1176 36.79 -6.29 36.11
C ALA A 1176 38.03 -5.55 36.64
N ALA A 1177 39.20 -5.79 36.05
CA ALA A 1177 40.38 -4.95 36.30
C ALA A 1177 40.37 -3.72 35.37
N SER A 1178 40.82 -2.59 35.93
CA SER A 1178 40.70 -1.24 35.36
C SER A 1178 41.21 -1.08 33.92
N SER A 1179 40.38 -0.43 33.08
CA SER A 1179 40.59 0.08 31.71
C SER A 1179 40.78 -0.93 30.55
N ASN A 1180 39.95 -0.75 29.51
CA ASN A 1180 39.94 -1.34 28.17
C ASN A 1180 40.63 -2.71 28.00
N GLN A 1181 39.96 -3.77 28.47
CA GLN A 1181 40.37 -5.14 28.18
C GLN A 1181 39.48 -5.70 27.07
N PHE A 1182 40.09 -6.14 25.98
CA PHE A 1182 39.39 -6.90 24.95
C PHE A 1182 39.39 -8.36 25.37
N PHE A 1183 38.22 -8.96 25.44
CA PHE A 1183 38.10 -10.39 25.65
C PHE A 1183 37.59 -11.04 24.39
N ARG A 1184 38.26 -12.11 23.98
CA ARG A 1184 37.80 -12.97 22.90
C ARG A 1184 37.53 -14.33 23.50
N VAL A 1185 36.29 -14.78 23.37
CA VAL A 1185 35.96 -16.18 23.59
C VAL A 1185 36.25 -16.89 22.27
N GLU A 1186 37.26 -17.75 22.30
CA GLU A 1186 37.53 -18.69 21.22
C GLU A 1186 37.03 -20.07 21.65
N ARG A 1187 36.45 -20.81 20.71
CA ARG A 1187 36.19 -22.24 20.88
C ARG A 1187 37.42 -23.02 20.47
#